data_AF-A0A558D4U9-F1
#
_entry.id   AF-A0A558D4U9-F1
#
_cell.length_a   1.000
_cell.length_b   1.000
_cell.length_c   1.000
_cell.angle_alpha   90.00
_cell.angle_beta   90.00
_cell.angle_gamma   90.00
#
_symmetry.space_group_name_H-M   'P 1'
#
loop_
_entity.id
_entity.type
_entity.pdbx_description
1 polymer ?
#
loop_
_entity_poly.entity_id
_entity_poly.type
_entity_poly.pdbx_seq_one_letter_code
_entity_poly.pdbx_strand_id
1 'polypeptide(L)'
;MTGTIADALHQLQRHRGLVRVGEPRKSGESTQIEVDVAVELPSRSRRNGVSGTGVRSVETCVLVFGSDWPMSAPKPFLRADFPLNLPHINPHREGELVSPCLFEGSLDELLHRFGLDAIVDQLIVWLHKAAAGTLLDLEQGWEPTRRDSCPSTLVFSAENVAAAAPADGTILVVPAGYVTIDGGLYAIVNAELTAQVDPVFYQEVHNDKLGKWGNGHTAAFIARAPITDGNPHVVGHYQPETVVDLATLLDRAAELGVDRDALAQGLDGYYGRSILDMQQDSRGWTHGLYAIVILTVQRPASLVGSPGRSIEVLPYVVRYELNAQSLLERNATVHPAFHAHALSPELLARTSGIPSAATSQPLVLLGCGSVGSKIAMQLGRAGFGSMTFVDNESMSPHNAARHALIERASVLVPPRKSALMKTAFESLSHLQSQAFDTDAVTLLVDAAQFAATVPQDAALIVDATASLQVLAAETQSTALNQSPARLARIVMYGQGRCVAVLLEGPGRAGRVDDLTAFLFECCRFVPELRASIAGDTSEPTRIFVGDNCRSLTMPMSDAVVSRSASLAGLQLERWLVGGLPKEATLCAGVSDTEGLGMAWTSTSLGPTTVLNVADDGGWNIRILHPVVQAIHADALRWGALETGGALVGRISFENRTITIAGLVDAPPDSIREAARFVLGTNGLVQNLRTANGTSLGYLAFIGTWHSHPKGGAHSGIDRNTLRGIAEDAGGLPAVSLVWTPTGLRCAVDRW
;
A
#
# COMPACT_ATOMS: atom_id res chain seq x y z
N MET A 1 39.04 37.15 -9.78
CA MET A 1 38.00 36.12 -9.99
C MET A 1 38.52 34.84 -9.38
N THR A 2 37.68 34.03 -8.73
CA THR A 2 38.06 32.66 -8.36
C THR A 2 38.29 31.85 -9.64
N GLY A 3 39.22 30.89 -9.63
CA GLY A 3 39.52 30.08 -10.83
C GLY A 3 38.28 29.36 -11.40
N THR A 4 37.37 28.95 -10.51
CA THR A 4 36.14 28.22 -10.85
C THR A 4 35.11 29.05 -11.63
N ILE A 5 35.06 30.37 -11.45
CA ILE A 5 34.16 31.26 -12.21
C ILE A 5 34.72 31.51 -13.63
N ALA A 6 36.05 31.56 -13.77
CA ALA A 6 36.67 31.67 -15.09
C ALA A 6 36.41 30.43 -15.94
N ASP A 7 36.46 29.24 -15.33
CA ASP A 7 36.11 27.98 -16.00
C ASP A 7 34.64 27.95 -16.44
N ALA A 8 33.72 28.41 -15.57
CA ALA A 8 32.30 28.52 -15.90
C ALA A 8 32.07 29.48 -17.09
N LEU A 9 32.72 30.65 -17.08
CA LEU A 9 32.63 31.62 -18.18
C LEU A 9 33.10 31.00 -19.50
N HIS A 10 34.21 30.27 -19.49
CA HIS A 10 34.76 29.62 -20.68
C HIS A 10 33.86 28.50 -21.22
N GLN A 11 33.18 27.76 -20.34
CA GLN A 11 32.16 26.78 -20.72
C GLN A 11 30.99 27.47 -21.42
N LEU A 12 30.43 28.51 -20.79
CA LEU A 12 29.32 29.29 -21.37
C LEU A 12 29.67 29.87 -22.75
N GLN A 13 30.87 30.44 -22.91
CA GLN A 13 31.33 31.01 -24.19
C GLN A 13 31.46 29.98 -25.33
N ARG A 14 31.61 28.70 -25.00
CA ARG A 14 31.68 27.60 -25.98
C ARG A 14 30.32 26.94 -26.25
N HIS A 15 29.32 27.24 -25.44
CA HIS A 15 28.00 26.64 -25.53
C HIS A 15 27.27 27.10 -26.80
N ARG A 16 26.96 26.16 -27.70
CA ARG A 16 26.40 26.48 -29.04
C ARG A 16 25.02 27.12 -29.01
N GLY A 17 24.27 26.93 -27.93
CA GLY A 17 22.95 27.50 -27.76
C GLY A 17 22.93 28.96 -27.28
N LEU A 18 24.08 29.54 -26.92
CA LEU A 18 24.19 30.93 -26.48
C LEU A 18 24.70 31.83 -27.61
N VAL A 19 24.03 32.96 -27.84
CA VAL A 19 24.39 33.95 -28.87
C VAL A 19 25.41 34.96 -28.35
N ARG A 20 25.28 35.33 -27.08
CA ARG A 20 26.19 36.25 -26.37
C ARG A 20 26.39 35.75 -24.95
N VAL A 21 27.62 35.90 -24.45
CA VAL A 21 27.94 35.73 -23.03
C VAL A 21 28.62 37.01 -22.57
N GLY A 22 28.04 37.67 -21.57
CA GLY A 22 28.53 38.90 -20.99
C GLY A 22 29.69 38.70 -20.02
N GLU A 23 30.35 39.80 -19.66
CA GLU A 23 31.42 39.78 -18.66
C GLU A 23 30.85 39.51 -17.25
N PRO A 24 31.55 38.72 -16.40
CA PRO A 24 31.13 38.47 -15.03
C PRO A 24 31.06 39.76 -14.20
N ARG A 25 29.91 40.02 -13.59
CA ARG A 25 29.69 41.17 -12.69
C ARG A 25 29.51 40.68 -11.25
N LYS A 26 30.23 41.26 -10.31
CA LYS A 26 30.02 40.99 -8.88
C LYS A 26 28.78 41.72 -8.38
N SER A 27 27.91 41.01 -7.67
CA SER A 27 26.75 41.56 -6.97
C SER A 27 26.69 40.96 -5.56
N GLY A 28 27.14 41.73 -4.56
CA GLY A 28 27.34 41.22 -3.20
C GLY A 28 28.35 40.07 -3.16
N GLU A 29 27.95 38.94 -2.56
CA GLU A 29 28.73 37.69 -2.52
C GLU A 29 28.55 36.81 -3.76
N SER A 30 27.68 37.19 -4.70
CA SER A 30 27.40 36.44 -5.92
C SER A 30 28.11 37.01 -7.15
N THR A 31 28.29 36.18 -8.17
CA THR A 31 28.74 36.62 -9.51
C THR A 31 27.63 36.38 -10.52
N GLN A 32 27.31 37.40 -11.32
CA GLN A 32 26.27 37.36 -12.34
C GLN A 32 26.90 37.37 -13.73
N ILE A 33 26.41 36.50 -14.62
CA ILE A 33 26.80 36.47 -16.03
C ILE A 33 25.53 36.57 -16.86
N GLU A 34 25.44 37.61 -17.69
CA GLU A 34 24.35 37.74 -18.67
C GLU A 34 24.61 36.80 -19.86
N VAL A 35 23.60 36.07 -20.31
CA VAL A 35 23.66 35.23 -21.50
C VAL A 35 22.46 35.53 -22.39
N ASP A 36 22.68 35.64 -23.70
CA ASP A 36 21.59 35.83 -24.67
C ASP A 36 21.29 34.48 -25.34
N VAL A 37 20.03 34.05 -25.23
CA VAL A 37 19.54 32.80 -25.80
C VAL A 37 18.73 33.10 -27.06
N ALA A 38 19.07 32.46 -28.18
CA ALA A 38 18.24 32.49 -29.38
C ALA A 38 17.01 31.58 -29.18
N VAL A 39 15.82 32.16 -29.32
CA VAL A 39 14.56 31.45 -29.12
C VAL A 39 13.87 31.22 -30.45
N GLU A 40 13.56 29.96 -30.77
CA GLU A 40 12.80 29.63 -31.96
C GLU A 40 11.33 30.04 -31.80
N LEU A 41 10.93 31.11 -32.48
CA LEU A 41 9.55 31.59 -32.44
C LEU A 41 8.65 30.83 -33.45
N PRO A 42 7.35 30.61 -33.10
CA PRO A 42 6.35 30.11 -34.04
C PRO A 42 6.27 30.94 -35.33
N SER A 43 5.98 30.31 -36.47
CA SER A 43 6.04 30.94 -37.80
C SER A 43 5.28 32.27 -37.91
N ARG A 44 4.14 32.40 -37.23
CA ARG A 44 3.30 33.62 -37.22
C ARG A 44 3.94 34.79 -36.45
N SER A 45 4.82 34.49 -35.50
CA SER A 45 5.46 35.46 -34.61
C SER A 45 6.86 35.89 -35.05
N ARG A 46 7.50 35.15 -35.98
CA ARG A 46 8.86 35.44 -36.45
C ARG A 46 9.02 36.86 -37.00
N ARG A 47 8.01 37.40 -37.68
CA ARG A 47 8.05 38.75 -38.25
C ARG A 47 8.09 39.86 -37.19
N ASN A 48 7.49 39.62 -36.03
CA ASN A 48 7.36 40.61 -34.96
C ASN A 48 8.45 40.47 -33.89
N GLY A 49 9.27 39.42 -33.95
CA GLY A 49 10.35 39.18 -33.00
C GLY A 49 9.91 38.82 -31.57
N VAL A 50 8.60 38.63 -31.34
CA VAL A 50 7.99 38.26 -30.05
C VAL A 50 6.84 37.26 -30.29
N SER A 51 6.79 36.18 -29.50
CA SER A 51 5.74 35.15 -29.54
C SER A 51 4.38 35.68 -29.10
N GLY A 52 3.30 34.92 -29.39
CA GLY A 52 1.98 35.19 -28.83
C GLY A 52 1.91 35.04 -27.30
N THR A 53 2.88 34.33 -26.70
CA THR A 53 3.06 34.20 -25.25
C THR A 53 3.93 35.31 -24.65
N GLY A 54 4.49 36.22 -25.46
CA GLY A 54 5.30 37.35 -25.00
C GLY A 54 6.81 37.09 -24.90
N VAL A 55 7.32 35.96 -25.38
CA VAL A 55 8.75 35.59 -25.40
C VAL A 55 9.45 36.20 -26.62
N ARG A 56 10.61 36.83 -26.42
CA ARG A 56 11.38 37.49 -27.50
C ARG A 56 12.22 36.48 -28.29
N SER A 57 12.52 36.80 -29.54
CA SER A 57 13.40 35.99 -30.43
C SER A 57 14.85 35.86 -29.93
N VAL A 58 15.29 36.80 -29.09
CA VAL A 58 16.49 36.70 -28.27
C VAL A 58 16.10 37.12 -26.86
N GLU A 59 16.25 36.21 -25.90
CA GLU A 59 16.01 36.50 -24.49
C GLU A 59 17.35 36.62 -23.76
N THR A 60 17.54 37.75 -23.07
CA THR A 60 18.69 37.94 -22.17
C THR A 60 18.34 37.35 -20.81
N CYS A 61 19.13 36.37 -20.39
CA CYS A 61 19.02 35.71 -19.10
C CYS A 61 20.22 36.08 -18.22
N VAL A 62 20.05 36.03 -16.91
CA VAL A 62 21.12 36.24 -15.92
C VAL A 62 21.35 34.94 -15.18
N LEU A 63 22.57 34.41 -15.25
CA LEU A 63 23.02 33.28 -14.44
C LEU A 63 23.71 33.81 -13.19
N VAL A 64 23.14 33.53 -12.02
CA VAL A 64 23.66 33.99 -10.72
C VAL A 64 24.39 32.85 -10.02
N PHE A 65 25.70 32.96 -9.92
CA PHE A 65 26.59 32.03 -9.23
C PHE A 65 26.75 32.47 -7.77
N GLY A 66 26.37 31.58 -6.84
CA GLY A 66 26.55 31.80 -5.40
C GLY A 66 28.02 31.79 -4.96
N SER A 67 28.27 32.18 -3.71
CA SER A 67 29.61 32.15 -3.10
C SER A 67 30.13 30.72 -2.90
N ASP A 68 29.23 29.74 -2.93
CA ASP A 68 29.47 28.31 -2.80
C ASP A 68 29.72 27.59 -4.13
N TRP A 69 29.72 28.30 -5.27
CA TRP A 69 30.06 27.70 -6.57
C TRP A 69 31.43 26.99 -6.53
N PRO A 70 31.55 25.72 -6.97
CA PRO A 70 30.58 24.95 -7.76
C PRO A 70 29.70 23.96 -6.97
N MET A 71 29.55 24.10 -5.66
CA MET A 71 28.70 23.20 -4.85
C MET A 71 27.20 23.44 -5.04
N SER A 72 26.82 24.62 -5.54
CA SER A 72 25.43 24.95 -5.89
C SER A 72 25.37 25.43 -7.34
N ALA A 73 24.30 25.06 -8.04
CA ALA A 73 24.05 25.46 -9.40
C ALA A 73 23.81 26.98 -9.53
N PRO A 74 24.19 27.60 -10.67
CA PRO A 74 23.80 28.96 -10.94
C PRO A 74 22.29 29.04 -11.08
N LYS A 75 21.70 30.09 -10.49
CA LYS A 75 20.27 30.36 -10.60
C LYS A 75 20.01 31.17 -11.87
N PRO A 76 19.22 30.65 -12.82
CA PRO A 76 18.82 31.39 -14.01
C PRO A 76 17.71 32.38 -13.68
N PHE A 77 17.77 33.54 -14.31
CA PHE A 77 16.76 34.58 -14.24
C PHE A 77 16.49 35.17 -15.63
N LEU A 78 15.24 35.56 -15.87
CA LEU A 78 14.73 36.20 -17.07
C LEU A 78 14.47 37.69 -16.77
N ARG A 79 14.17 38.47 -17.81
CA ARG A 79 13.82 39.90 -17.66
C ARG A 79 12.63 40.13 -16.71
N ALA A 80 12.62 41.29 -16.04
CA ALA A 80 11.61 41.64 -15.03
C ALA A 80 10.18 41.78 -15.61
N ASP A 81 10.05 42.08 -16.91
CA ASP A 81 8.77 42.15 -17.63
C ASP A 81 8.43 40.84 -18.38
N PHE A 82 9.00 39.70 -17.96
CA PHE A 82 8.71 38.41 -18.57
C PHE A 82 7.26 37.97 -18.25
N PRO A 83 6.51 37.39 -19.21
CA PRO A 83 5.12 36.96 -19.00
C PRO A 83 4.97 35.95 -17.86
N LEU A 84 4.09 36.23 -16.90
CA LEU A 84 3.89 35.44 -15.67
C LEU A 84 2.71 34.46 -15.76
N ASN A 85 1.94 34.52 -16.83
CA ASN A 85 0.81 33.64 -17.10
C ASN A 85 1.21 32.32 -17.78
N LEU A 86 2.46 31.90 -17.59
CA LEU A 86 3.01 30.65 -18.11
C LEU A 86 3.31 29.70 -16.94
N PRO A 87 3.12 28.39 -17.13
CA PRO A 87 3.55 27.39 -16.14
C PRO A 87 5.08 27.40 -15.95
N HIS A 88 5.57 26.73 -14.91
CA HIS A 88 6.99 26.62 -14.59
C HIS A 88 7.77 27.94 -14.32
N ILE A 89 7.18 28.96 -13.68
CA ILE A 89 7.89 30.21 -13.28
C ILE A 89 8.05 30.38 -11.76
N ASN A 90 9.25 30.20 -11.17
CA ASN A 90 9.74 30.72 -9.87
C ASN A 90 8.83 31.67 -9.05
N PRO A 91 8.61 31.56 -7.71
CA PRO A 91 8.16 32.72 -6.97
C PRO A 91 8.97 33.97 -7.25
N HIS A 92 8.27 35.06 -7.54
CA HIS A 92 8.89 36.34 -7.87
C HIS A 92 8.12 37.50 -7.22
N ARG A 93 8.78 38.65 -7.06
CA ARG A 93 8.14 39.91 -6.65
C ARG A 93 8.07 40.84 -7.85
N GLU A 94 7.06 41.71 -7.86
CA GLU A 94 6.92 42.72 -8.92
C GLU A 94 8.18 43.59 -9.00
N GLY A 95 8.71 43.76 -10.22
CA GLY A 95 9.94 44.51 -10.50
C GLY A 95 11.25 43.73 -10.32
N GLU A 96 11.22 42.50 -9.78
CA GLU A 96 12.39 41.61 -9.73
C GLU A 96 12.54 40.79 -11.03
N LEU A 97 13.72 40.20 -11.24
CA LEU A 97 13.95 39.29 -12.36
C LEU A 97 13.14 38.00 -12.18
N VAL A 98 12.57 37.48 -13.26
CA VAL A 98 11.68 36.31 -13.23
C VAL A 98 12.50 35.03 -13.23
N SER A 99 12.29 34.13 -12.27
CA SER A 99 13.04 32.87 -12.18
C SER A 99 12.29 31.73 -12.89
N PRO A 100 12.83 30.99 -13.87
CA PRO A 100 12.16 29.84 -14.46
C PRO A 100 12.46 28.54 -13.68
N CYS A 101 11.50 27.62 -13.64
CA CYS A 101 11.67 26.25 -13.15
C CYS A 101 12.14 25.36 -14.29
N LEU A 102 13.45 25.13 -14.38
CA LEU A 102 14.06 24.44 -15.53
C LEU A 102 14.07 22.92 -15.42
N PHE A 103 13.95 22.35 -14.22
CA PHE A 103 14.18 20.94 -13.99
C PHE A 103 13.25 20.40 -12.91
N GLU A 104 12.71 19.20 -13.14
CA GLU A 104 11.91 18.47 -12.15
C GLU A 104 12.86 17.84 -11.11
N GLY A 105 13.30 18.66 -10.16
CA GLY A 105 14.26 18.30 -9.13
C GLY A 105 15.19 19.45 -8.76
N SER A 106 16.30 19.12 -8.10
CA SER A 106 17.32 20.12 -7.76
C SER A 106 18.21 20.45 -8.96
N LEU A 107 18.42 21.74 -9.25
CA LEU A 107 19.44 22.18 -10.21
C LEU A 107 20.86 21.80 -9.74
N ASP A 108 21.07 21.67 -8.43
CA ASP A 108 22.36 21.25 -7.88
C ASP A 108 22.65 19.79 -8.26
N GLU A 109 21.64 18.92 -8.20
CA GLU A 109 21.76 17.52 -8.67
C GLU A 109 21.99 17.46 -10.18
N LEU A 110 21.31 18.33 -10.95
CA LEU A 110 21.53 18.44 -12.40
C LEU A 110 22.98 18.86 -12.72
N LEU A 111 23.51 19.86 -12.00
CA LEU A 111 24.90 20.30 -12.12
C LEU A 111 25.88 19.16 -11.82
N HIS A 112 25.73 18.49 -10.68
CA HIS A 112 26.70 17.47 -10.25
C HIS A 112 26.63 16.20 -11.10
N ARG A 113 25.48 15.91 -11.71
CA ARG A 113 25.30 14.75 -12.58
C ARG A 113 25.70 15.00 -14.03
N PHE A 114 25.40 16.19 -14.58
CA PHE A 114 25.52 16.46 -16.02
C PHE A 114 26.27 17.76 -16.38
N GLY A 115 26.67 18.57 -15.40
CA GLY A 115 27.46 19.78 -15.60
C GLY A 115 26.64 21.04 -15.92
N LEU A 116 27.35 22.16 -16.08
CA LEU A 116 26.75 23.48 -16.32
C LEU A 116 25.99 23.55 -17.65
N ASP A 117 26.51 22.90 -18.70
CA ASP A 117 25.89 22.86 -20.02
C ASP A 117 24.46 22.32 -19.95
N ALA A 118 24.20 21.30 -19.11
CA ALA A 118 22.86 20.75 -18.95
C ALA A 118 21.85 21.76 -18.39
N ILE A 119 22.28 22.68 -17.51
CA ILE A 119 21.41 23.75 -16.99
C ILE A 119 21.08 24.74 -18.12
N VAL A 120 22.08 25.08 -18.95
CA VAL A 120 21.90 25.99 -20.08
C VAL A 120 21.02 25.36 -21.15
N ASP A 121 21.22 24.10 -21.47
CA ASP A 121 20.37 23.34 -22.40
C ASP A 121 18.92 23.30 -21.92
N GLN A 122 18.69 23.05 -20.62
CA GLN A 122 17.33 23.11 -20.06
C GLN A 122 16.73 24.52 -20.14
N LEU A 123 17.51 25.58 -19.91
CA LEU A 123 17.05 26.96 -20.08
C LEU A 123 16.61 27.24 -21.52
N ILE A 124 17.39 26.77 -22.50
CA ILE A 124 17.08 26.94 -23.93
C ILE A 124 15.79 26.20 -24.28
N VAL A 125 15.69 24.92 -23.91
CA VAL A 125 14.50 24.09 -24.15
C VAL A 125 13.27 24.71 -23.50
N TRP A 126 13.40 25.20 -22.27
CA TRP A 126 12.32 25.88 -21.55
C TRP A 126 11.85 27.13 -22.31
N LEU A 127 12.76 27.99 -22.78
CA LEU A 127 12.41 29.19 -23.54
C LEU A 127 11.74 28.88 -24.88
N HIS A 128 12.17 27.82 -25.58
CA HIS A 128 11.53 27.37 -26.82
C HIS A 128 10.10 26.90 -26.56
N LYS A 129 9.89 26.08 -25.53
CA LYS A 129 8.55 25.65 -25.10
C LYS A 129 7.68 26.83 -24.66
N ALA A 130 8.25 27.80 -23.94
CA ALA A 130 7.56 29.01 -23.52
C ALA A 130 7.08 29.84 -24.72
N ALA A 131 7.93 30.01 -25.74
CA ALA A 131 7.59 30.72 -26.97
C ALA A 131 6.52 30.01 -27.81
N ALA A 132 6.55 28.67 -27.83
CA ALA A 132 5.57 27.84 -28.53
C ALA A 132 4.23 27.72 -27.79
N GLY A 133 4.18 28.06 -26.49
CA GLY A 133 3.01 27.83 -25.65
C GLY A 133 2.81 26.35 -25.30
N THR A 134 3.90 25.57 -25.29
CA THR A 134 3.91 24.11 -25.07
C THR A 134 4.72 23.74 -23.83
N LEU A 135 4.76 24.62 -22.83
CA LEU A 135 5.33 24.28 -21.52
C LEU A 135 4.45 23.25 -20.81
N LEU A 136 3.13 23.44 -20.84
CA LEU A 136 2.15 22.49 -20.33
C LEU A 136 1.93 21.36 -21.35
N ASP A 137 2.11 20.11 -20.91
CA ASP A 137 1.82 18.90 -21.69
C ASP A 137 0.67 18.11 -21.03
N LEU A 138 -0.50 18.12 -21.67
CA LEU A 138 -1.70 17.45 -21.15
C LEU A 138 -1.57 15.92 -21.11
N GLU A 139 -0.63 15.31 -21.85
CA GLU A 139 -0.33 13.89 -21.72
C GLU A 139 0.38 13.57 -20.40
N GLN A 140 1.18 14.51 -19.88
CA GLN A 140 1.84 14.41 -18.58
C GLN A 140 0.90 14.83 -17.43
N GLY A 141 -0.06 15.69 -17.72
CA GLY A 141 -1.10 16.13 -16.81
C GLY A 141 -1.24 17.65 -16.76
N TRP A 142 -2.21 18.12 -15.98
CA TRP A 142 -2.40 19.54 -15.70
C TRP A 142 -1.52 19.98 -14.54
N GLU A 143 -0.67 20.98 -14.76
CA GLU A 143 0.12 21.59 -13.70
C GLU A 143 -0.75 22.49 -12.82
N PRO A 144 -0.74 22.31 -11.49
CA PRO A 144 -1.44 23.20 -10.58
C PRO A 144 -1.02 24.67 -10.73
N THR A 145 -1.96 25.55 -10.43
CA THR A 145 -1.78 27.00 -10.35
C THR A 145 -0.65 27.32 -9.39
N ARG A 146 0.34 28.04 -9.88
CA ARG A 146 1.48 28.39 -9.07
C ARG A 146 1.15 29.51 -8.09
N ARG A 147 1.66 29.38 -6.87
CA ARG A 147 1.46 30.32 -5.77
C ARG A 147 2.80 30.68 -5.15
N ASP A 148 3.15 31.95 -5.28
CA ASP A 148 4.51 32.42 -5.04
C ASP A 148 4.80 32.73 -3.56
N SER A 149 3.78 33.20 -2.84
CA SER A 149 3.85 33.48 -1.41
C SER A 149 2.56 33.04 -0.75
N CYS A 150 2.66 32.04 0.13
CA CYS A 150 1.54 31.56 0.94
C CYS A 150 1.91 31.75 2.42
N PRO A 151 1.46 32.83 3.09
CA PRO A 151 1.73 33.04 4.51
C PRO A 151 0.91 32.10 5.42
N SER A 152 0.01 31.31 4.84
CA SER A 152 -0.84 30.34 5.53
C SER A 152 -0.74 28.94 4.92
N THR A 153 -0.95 27.93 5.75
CA THR A 153 -1.03 26.52 5.38
C THR A 153 -2.38 25.95 5.79
N LEU A 154 -3.09 25.33 4.85
CA LEU A 154 -4.33 24.60 5.11
C LEU A 154 -4.11 23.10 4.89
N VAL A 155 -4.48 22.30 5.88
CA VAL A 155 -4.36 20.85 5.87
C VAL A 155 -5.72 20.21 5.61
N PHE A 156 -5.87 19.51 4.50
CA PHE A 156 -7.09 18.77 4.15
C PHE A 156 -6.84 17.72 3.06
N SER A 157 -7.72 16.72 2.94
CA SER A 157 -7.69 15.76 1.81
C SER A 157 -8.31 16.43 0.57
N ALA A 158 -7.51 16.63 -0.48
CA ALA A 158 -8.02 17.21 -1.73
C ALA A 158 -9.04 16.28 -2.40
N GLU A 159 -8.85 14.97 -2.26
CA GLU A 159 -9.74 13.93 -2.75
C GLU A 159 -11.12 14.03 -2.09
N ASN A 160 -11.17 14.13 -0.76
CA ASN A 160 -12.43 14.26 -0.02
C ASN A 160 -13.10 15.60 -0.30
N VAL A 161 -12.35 16.69 -0.35
CA VAL A 161 -12.89 18.03 -0.68
C VAL A 161 -13.46 18.07 -2.10
N ALA A 162 -12.76 17.48 -3.08
CA ALA A 162 -13.24 17.41 -4.46
C ALA A 162 -14.51 16.56 -4.59
N ALA A 163 -14.64 15.48 -3.81
CA ALA A 163 -15.82 14.63 -3.78
C ALA A 163 -17.01 15.27 -3.05
N ALA A 164 -16.76 16.00 -1.96
CA ALA A 164 -17.79 16.61 -1.13
C ALA A 164 -18.31 17.95 -1.70
N ALA A 165 -17.55 18.62 -2.58
CA ALA A 165 -17.96 19.88 -3.19
C ALA A 165 -19.30 19.73 -3.96
N PRO A 166 -20.36 20.46 -3.59
CA PRO A 166 -21.73 20.22 -4.09
C PRO A 166 -21.87 20.38 -5.61
N ALA A 167 -22.35 19.33 -6.27
CA ALA A 167 -22.46 19.27 -7.73
C ALA A 167 -23.39 20.35 -8.34
N ASP A 168 -24.35 20.85 -7.56
CA ASP A 168 -25.28 21.92 -7.96
C ASP A 168 -24.68 23.33 -7.86
N GLY A 169 -23.41 23.45 -7.42
CA GLY A 169 -22.71 24.72 -7.24
C GLY A 169 -23.03 25.41 -5.92
N THR A 170 -23.81 24.80 -5.02
CA THR A 170 -24.01 25.33 -3.66
C THR A 170 -22.70 25.28 -2.86
N ILE A 171 -22.59 26.15 -1.86
CA ILE A 171 -21.39 26.26 -1.03
C ILE A 171 -21.52 25.36 0.19
N LEU A 172 -20.60 24.42 0.31
CA LEU A 172 -20.47 23.57 1.50
C LEU A 172 -19.63 24.30 2.55
N VAL A 173 -20.20 24.50 3.74
CA VAL A 173 -19.49 25.16 4.86
C VAL A 173 -19.18 24.12 5.93
N VAL A 174 -17.91 23.99 6.30
CA VAL A 174 -17.42 22.98 7.26
C VAL A 174 -16.52 23.61 8.32
N PRO A 175 -16.42 23.02 9.54
CA PRO A 175 -15.55 23.56 10.58
C PRO A 175 -14.07 23.31 10.28
N ALA A 176 -13.21 24.23 10.72
CA ALA A 176 -11.77 24.09 10.73
C ALA A 176 -11.17 24.57 12.06
N GLY A 177 -10.23 23.81 12.61
CA GLY A 177 -9.41 24.25 13.73
C GLY A 177 -8.19 25.00 13.22
N TYR A 178 -7.77 26.07 13.91
CA TYR A 178 -6.63 26.87 13.46
C TYR A 178 -5.72 27.33 14.60
N VAL A 179 -4.49 27.66 14.22
CA VAL A 179 -3.52 28.44 14.99
C VAL A 179 -3.04 29.59 14.10
N THR A 180 -2.83 30.77 14.68
CA THR A 180 -2.31 31.96 13.99
C THR A 180 -1.16 32.60 14.76
N ILE A 181 -0.12 32.97 14.02
CA ILE A 181 1.07 33.70 14.50
C ILE A 181 1.40 34.75 13.44
N ASP A 182 1.60 36.01 13.85
CA ASP A 182 1.99 37.12 12.97
C ASP A 182 1.12 37.28 11.69
N GLY A 183 -0.16 36.93 11.76
CA GLY A 183 -1.12 37.04 10.64
C GLY A 183 -1.11 35.86 9.66
N GLY A 184 -0.17 34.93 9.80
CA GLY A 184 -0.22 33.63 9.13
C GLY A 184 -1.22 32.68 9.81
N LEU A 185 -1.79 31.76 9.04
CA LEU A 185 -2.79 30.79 9.52
C LEU A 185 -2.31 29.38 9.23
N TYR A 186 -2.21 28.53 10.26
CA TYR A 186 -2.13 27.08 10.09
C TYR A 186 -3.49 26.50 10.49
N ALA A 187 -4.22 25.91 9.54
CA ALA A 187 -5.54 25.36 9.84
C ALA A 187 -5.72 23.95 9.30
N ILE A 188 -6.47 23.14 10.04
CA ILE A 188 -6.85 21.78 9.68
C ILE A 188 -8.36 21.79 9.46
N VAL A 189 -8.79 21.49 8.23
CA VAL A 189 -10.21 21.34 7.91
C VAL A 189 -10.68 19.99 8.45
N ASN A 190 -11.89 19.95 9.04
CA ASN A 190 -12.43 18.71 9.58
C ASN A 190 -12.51 17.62 8.48
N ALA A 191 -11.89 16.47 8.73
CA ALA A 191 -11.79 15.38 7.76
C ALA A 191 -13.14 14.74 7.38
N GLU A 192 -14.15 14.84 8.24
CA GLU A 192 -15.51 14.35 7.98
C GLU A 192 -16.26 15.22 6.98
N LEU A 193 -15.83 16.48 6.81
CA LEU A 193 -16.48 17.49 5.95
C LEU A 193 -17.99 17.65 6.22
N THR A 194 -18.41 17.41 7.48
CA THR A 194 -19.81 17.56 7.92
C THR A 194 -20.25 19.01 7.79
N ALA A 195 -21.33 19.24 7.04
CA ALA A 195 -21.90 20.56 6.82
C ALA A 195 -22.30 21.22 8.15
N GLN A 196 -21.90 22.47 8.33
CA GLN A 196 -22.21 23.26 9.51
C GLN A 196 -23.28 24.30 9.19
N VAL A 197 -24.34 24.32 10.01
CA VAL A 197 -25.37 25.36 9.95
C VAL A 197 -24.94 26.53 10.84
N ASP A 198 -25.01 27.73 10.30
CA ASP A 198 -24.70 28.99 11.00
C ASP A 198 -23.39 28.95 11.83
N PRO A 199 -22.24 28.66 11.19
CA PRO A 199 -20.96 28.67 11.91
C PRO A 199 -20.66 30.05 12.50
N VAL A 200 -19.98 30.05 13.64
CA VAL A 200 -19.44 31.23 14.30
C VAL A 200 -17.94 31.07 14.53
N PHE A 201 -17.21 32.17 14.42
CA PHE A 201 -15.78 32.22 14.70
C PHE A 201 -15.50 32.15 16.21
N TYR A 202 -14.37 31.55 16.56
CA TYR A 202 -13.83 31.51 17.92
C TYR A 202 -12.33 31.78 17.92
N GLN A 203 -11.85 32.57 18.89
CA GLN A 203 -10.43 32.85 19.10
C GLN A 203 -10.09 32.98 20.58
N GLU A 204 -9.10 32.20 21.00
CA GLU A 204 -8.33 32.42 22.22
C GLU A 204 -7.00 33.07 21.87
N VAL A 205 -6.58 34.04 22.68
CA VAL A 205 -5.33 34.78 22.50
C VAL A 205 -4.37 34.42 23.62
N HIS A 206 -3.15 34.08 23.24
CA HIS A 206 -2.08 33.67 24.13
C HIS A 206 -0.89 34.62 24.00
N ASN A 207 -0.17 34.78 25.10
CA ASN A 207 1.06 35.56 25.16
C ASN A 207 2.04 34.86 26.11
N ASP A 208 2.87 33.99 25.55
CA ASP A 208 3.80 33.15 26.29
C ASP A 208 5.23 33.23 25.72
N LYS A 209 6.07 32.25 26.04
CA LYS A 209 7.47 32.21 25.57
C LYS A 209 7.61 32.07 24.05
N LEU A 210 6.57 31.64 23.35
CA LEU A 210 6.49 31.53 21.88
C LEU A 210 6.05 32.86 21.23
N GLY A 211 5.70 33.87 22.02
CA GLY A 211 5.22 35.16 21.55
C GLY A 211 3.70 35.31 21.66
N LYS A 212 3.13 36.23 20.86
CA LYS A 212 1.69 36.44 20.76
C LYS A 212 1.10 35.56 19.67
N TRP A 213 0.19 34.69 20.03
CA TRP A 213 -0.45 33.77 19.09
C TRP A 213 -1.91 33.56 19.45
N GLY A 214 -2.71 33.09 18.50
CA GLY A 214 -4.11 32.73 18.74
C GLY A 214 -4.47 31.35 18.20
N ASN A 215 -5.51 30.75 18.75
CA ASN A 215 -6.10 29.52 18.22
C ASN A 215 -7.62 29.53 18.37
N GLY A 216 -8.28 28.62 17.66
CA GLY A 216 -9.71 28.43 17.82
C GLY A 216 -10.33 27.69 16.65
N HIS A 217 -11.57 28.05 16.34
CA HIS A 217 -12.34 27.46 15.26
C HIS A 217 -12.80 28.53 14.26
N THR A 218 -12.74 28.18 12.99
CA THR A 218 -13.19 28.98 11.85
C THR A 218 -14.01 28.09 10.90
N ALA A 219 -14.57 28.68 9.85
CA ALA A 219 -15.32 27.98 8.82
C ALA A 219 -14.53 27.94 7.49
N ALA A 220 -14.60 26.80 6.80
CA ALA A 220 -14.14 26.62 5.44
C ALA A 220 -15.33 26.54 4.47
N PHE A 221 -15.35 27.44 3.49
CA PHE A 221 -16.33 27.55 2.42
C PHE A 221 -15.78 26.85 1.18
N ILE A 222 -16.28 25.65 0.91
CA ILE A 222 -15.89 24.83 -0.23
C ILE A 222 -16.87 25.12 -1.37
N ALA A 223 -16.34 25.60 -2.49
CA ALA A 223 -17.16 26.02 -3.62
C ALA A 223 -16.67 25.40 -4.94
N ARG A 224 -17.61 25.17 -5.86
CA ARG A 224 -17.35 24.66 -7.21
C ARG A 224 -18.31 25.26 -8.21
N ALA A 225 -17.93 25.25 -9.47
CA ALA A 225 -18.86 25.54 -10.55
C ALA A 225 -19.92 24.43 -10.67
N PRO A 226 -21.19 24.78 -10.97
CA PRO A 226 -22.26 23.80 -11.10
C PRO A 226 -22.00 22.83 -12.25
N ILE A 227 -22.26 21.55 -12.01
CA ILE A 227 -22.27 20.50 -13.03
C ILE A 227 -23.62 20.58 -13.75
N THR A 228 -23.60 20.92 -15.04
CA THR A 228 -24.82 21.09 -15.85
C THR A 228 -24.99 19.89 -16.77
N ASP A 229 -26.14 19.22 -16.73
CA ASP A 229 -26.44 18.03 -17.54
C ASP A 229 -25.36 16.92 -17.43
N GLY A 230 -24.77 16.75 -16.25
CA GLY A 230 -23.68 15.80 -16.00
C GLY A 230 -22.30 16.23 -16.50
N ASN A 231 -22.18 17.41 -17.12
CA ASN A 231 -20.92 17.96 -17.61
C ASN A 231 -20.34 18.98 -16.63
N PRO A 232 -19.12 18.77 -16.12
CA PRO A 232 -18.47 19.75 -15.26
C PRO A 232 -17.95 20.96 -16.07
N HIS A 233 -17.90 22.12 -15.44
CA HIS A 233 -17.31 23.32 -16.03
C HIS A 233 -15.78 23.22 -16.10
N VAL A 234 -15.22 22.88 -17.26
CA VAL A 234 -13.79 22.63 -17.44
C VAL A 234 -13.02 23.93 -17.71
N VAL A 235 -12.03 24.24 -16.86
CA VAL A 235 -11.13 25.39 -17.00
C VAL A 235 -9.78 24.94 -17.56
N GLY A 236 -9.61 25.06 -18.87
CA GLY A 236 -8.42 24.61 -19.60
C GLY A 236 -7.38 25.68 -19.93
N HIS A 237 -7.53 26.91 -19.43
CA HIS A 237 -6.56 27.98 -19.62
C HIS A 237 -5.75 28.19 -18.33
N TYR A 238 -4.43 28.22 -18.44
CA TYR A 238 -3.55 28.49 -17.31
C TYR A 238 -3.64 29.98 -16.93
N GLN A 239 -3.78 30.27 -15.65
CA GLN A 239 -3.82 31.63 -15.12
C GLN A 239 -2.91 31.72 -13.90
N PRO A 240 -2.18 32.83 -13.72
CA PRO A 240 -1.43 33.06 -12.50
C PRO A 240 -2.38 33.32 -11.33
N GLU A 241 -1.87 33.16 -10.11
CA GLU A 241 -2.57 33.60 -8.90
C GLU A 241 -2.58 35.14 -8.84
N THR A 242 -3.75 35.75 -8.67
CA THR A 242 -3.92 37.22 -8.66
C THR A 242 -4.75 37.72 -7.48
N VAL A 243 -5.19 36.83 -6.58
CA VAL A 243 -6.04 37.21 -5.45
C VAL A 243 -5.20 37.90 -4.38
N VAL A 244 -5.59 39.13 -4.01
CA VAL A 244 -4.92 39.96 -3.00
C VAL A 244 -5.91 40.59 -1.99
N ASP A 245 -7.20 40.54 -2.29
CA ASP A 245 -8.27 41.08 -1.47
C ASP A 245 -9.60 40.34 -1.73
N LEU A 246 -10.66 40.73 -1.03
CA LEU A 246 -11.95 40.07 -1.14
C LEU A 246 -12.59 40.28 -2.52
N ALA A 247 -12.41 41.45 -3.15
CA ALA A 247 -12.97 41.73 -4.46
C ALA A 247 -12.36 40.82 -5.54
N THR A 248 -11.03 40.71 -5.55
CA THR A 248 -10.28 39.86 -6.47
C THR A 248 -10.50 38.37 -6.22
N LEU A 249 -10.76 37.93 -4.98
CA LEU A 249 -11.20 36.57 -4.67
C LEU A 249 -12.57 36.25 -5.30
N LEU A 250 -13.52 37.18 -5.18
CA LEU A 250 -14.86 37.02 -5.74
C LEU A 250 -14.84 37.07 -7.27
N ASP A 251 -14.00 37.92 -7.87
CA ASP A 251 -13.74 37.93 -9.30
C ASP A 251 -13.16 36.58 -9.76
N ARG A 252 -12.17 36.05 -9.02
CA ARG A 252 -11.58 34.74 -9.29
C ARG A 252 -12.61 33.62 -9.21
N ALA A 253 -13.49 33.64 -8.22
CA ALA A 253 -14.58 32.68 -8.11
C ALA A 253 -15.49 32.72 -9.35
N ALA A 254 -15.89 33.91 -9.79
CA ALA A 254 -16.73 34.10 -10.98
C ALA A 254 -16.04 33.59 -12.26
N GLU A 255 -14.75 33.88 -12.45
CA GLU A 255 -13.96 33.39 -13.58
C GLU A 255 -13.90 31.87 -13.65
N LEU A 256 -13.89 31.21 -12.48
CA LEU A 256 -13.88 29.75 -12.35
C LEU A 256 -15.29 29.13 -12.43
N GLY A 257 -16.33 29.94 -12.65
CA GLY A 257 -17.72 29.51 -12.77
C GLY A 257 -18.45 29.29 -11.43
N VAL A 258 -17.86 29.73 -10.31
CA VAL A 258 -18.51 29.71 -8.98
C VAL A 258 -19.44 30.92 -8.85
N ASP A 259 -20.57 30.74 -8.16
CA ASP A 259 -21.49 31.83 -7.87
C ASP A 259 -20.85 32.86 -6.91
N ARG A 260 -20.50 34.02 -7.49
CA ARG A 260 -19.90 35.16 -6.81
C ARG A 260 -20.77 35.67 -5.66
N ASP A 261 -22.06 35.87 -5.93
CA ASP A 261 -22.97 36.54 -5.01
C ASP A 261 -23.31 35.62 -3.84
N ALA A 262 -23.47 34.32 -4.10
CA ALA A 262 -23.64 33.31 -3.05
C ALA A 262 -22.42 33.24 -2.12
N LEU A 263 -21.19 33.29 -2.68
CA LEU A 263 -19.96 33.27 -1.88
C LEU A 263 -19.82 34.54 -1.02
N ALA A 264 -20.07 35.71 -1.61
CA ALA A 264 -20.07 36.97 -0.89
C ALA A 264 -21.10 36.97 0.25
N GLN A 265 -22.33 36.54 -0.02
CA GLN A 265 -23.40 36.45 0.97
C GLN A 265 -23.08 35.46 2.10
N GLY A 266 -22.47 34.31 1.78
CA GLY A 266 -22.06 33.31 2.76
C GLY A 266 -21.01 33.84 3.72
N LEU A 267 -19.97 34.50 3.19
CA LEU A 267 -18.90 35.13 3.96
C LEU A 267 -19.42 36.27 4.83
N ASP A 268 -20.29 37.12 4.26
CA ASP A 268 -20.92 38.24 4.97
C ASP A 268 -21.81 37.78 6.12
N GLY A 269 -22.62 36.75 5.89
CA GLY A 269 -23.46 36.14 6.92
C GLY A 269 -22.62 35.56 8.05
N TYR A 270 -21.50 34.92 7.73
CA TYR A 270 -20.58 34.37 8.72
C TYR A 270 -19.88 35.44 9.57
N TYR A 271 -19.37 36.49 8.94
CA TYR A 271 -18.81 37.63 9.64
C TYR A 271 -19.83 38.24 10.61
N GLY A 272 -21.03 38.55 10.12
CA GLY A 272 -22.11 39.16 10.89
C GLY A 272 -22.54 38.30 12.09
N ARG A 273 -22.77 37.00 11.89
CA ARG A 273 -23.12 36.07 12.98
C ARG A 273 -22.02 36.00 14.03
N SER A 274 -20.76 35.96 13.60
CA SER A 274 -19.62 35.83 14.52
C SER A 274 -19.46 37.05 15.41
N ILE A 275 -19.49 38.27 14.86
CA ILE A 275 -19.30 39.49 15.67
C ILE A 275 -20.49 39.80 16.58
N LEU A 276 -21.68 39.28 16.26
CA LEU A 276 -22.92 39.45 17.02
C LEU A 276 -23.22 38.29 17.99
N ASP A 277 -22.34 37.28 18.05
CA ASP A 277 -22.50 36.15 18.97
C ASP A 277 -22.36 36.63 20.43
N MET A 278 -23.45 36.59 21.18
CA MET A 278 -23.50 37.03 22.57
C MET A 278 -22.70 36.16 23.54
N GLN A 279 -22.25 34.97 23.12
CA GLN A 279 -21.42 34.10 23.95
C GLN A 279 -19.95 34.50 23.96
N GLN A 280 -19.54 35.46 23.10
CA GLN A 280 -18.15 35.84 22.89
C GLN A 280 -18.00 37.37 22.84
N ASP A 281 -16.82 37.88 23.18
CA ASP A 281 -16.49 39.31 22.96
C ASP A 281 -15.52 39.44 21.79
N SER A 282 -16.07 39.80 20.63
CA SER A 282 -15.31 39.98 19.38
C SER A 282 -14.23 41.06 19.47
N ARG A 283 -14.31 41.97 20.45
CA ARG A 283 -13.27 42.99 20.71
C ARG A 283 -11.97 42.38 21.24
N GLY A 284 -12.02 41.15 21.77
CA GLY A 284 -10.84 40.41 22.22
C GLY A 284 -10.04 39.75 21.11
N TRP A 285 -10.54 39.71 19.88
CA TRP A 285 -9.91 39.00 18.76
C TRP A 285 -8.80 39.80 18.09
N THR A 286 -7.67 39.96 18.79
CA THR A 286 -6.55 40.80 18.36
C THR A 286 -5.83 40.30 17.10
N HIS A 287 -6.00 39.03 16.73
CA HIS A 287 -5.45 38.49 15.48
C HIS A 287 -6.41 38.63 14.29
N GLY A 288 -7.62 39.15 14.51
CA GLY A 288 -8.67 39.27 13.49
C GLY A 288 -9.55 38.02 13.41
N LEU A 289 -10.61 38.13 12.60
CA LEU A 289 -11.53 37.03 12.31
C LEU A 289 -11.12 36.37 11.00
N TYR A 290 -11.04 35.04 10.98
CA TYR A 290 -10.65 34.28 9.80
C TYR A 290 -11.84 33.56 9.18
N ALA A 291 -11.85 33.45 7.86
CA ALA A 291 -12.62 32.49 7.08
C ALA A 291 -11.71 31.83 6.04
N ILE A 292 -11.97 30.56 5.73
CA ILE A 292 -11.24 29.81 4.70
C ILE A 292 -12.14 29.68 3.47
N VAL A 293 -11.62 29.90 2.27
CA VAL A 293 -12.34 29.62 1.02
C VAL A 293 -11.55 28.61 0.21
N ILE A 294 -12.16 27.50 -0.18
CA ILE A 294 -11.53 26.50 -1.04
C ILE A 294 -12.32 26.43 -2.35
N LEU A 295 -11.75 27.00 -3.41
CA LEU A 295 -12.33 26.88 -4.74
C LEU A 295 -11.84 25.56 -5.36
N THR A 296 -12.78 24.75 -5.86
CA THR A 296 -12.46 23.51 -6.56
C THR A 296 -12.69 23.68 -8.06
N VAL A 297 -11.69 23.34 -8.86
CA VAL A 297 -11.65 23.68 -10.29
C VAL A 297 -11.46 22.42 -11.11
N GLN A 298 -12.38 22.15 -12.03
CA GLN A 298 -12.24 21.04 -12.97
C GLN A 298 -11.24 21.42 -14.08
N ARG A 299 -10.16 20.63 -14.21
CA ARG A 299 -9.13 20.78 -15.24
C ARG A 299 -9.33 19.78 -16.40
N PRO A 300 -8.78 20.05 -17.58
CA PRO A 300 -8.96 19.21 -18.77
C PRO A 300 -8.20 17.87 -18.72
N ALA A 301 -7.25 17.72 -17.81
CA ALA A 301 -6.46 16.51 -17.60
C ALA A 301 -6.29 16.21 -16.10
N SER A 302 -5.81 15.01 -15.77
CA SER A 302 -5.39 14.70 -14.39
C SER A 302 -4.24 15.61 -13.98
N LEU A 303 -4.21 16.01 -12.72
CA LEU A 303 -3.16 16.87 -12.19
C LEU A 303 -1.83 16.13 -12.12
N VAL A 304 -0.74 16.81 -12.45
CA VAL A 304 0.61 16.29 -12.25
C VAL A 304 0.81 15.96 -10.76
N GLY A 305 1.35 14.77 -10.46
CA GLY A 305 1.53 14.28 -9.10
C GLY A 305 0.25 13.81 -8.40
N SER A 306 -0.91 13.78 -9.08
CA SER A 306 -2.18 13.27 -8.56
C SER A 306 -2.95 12.49 -9.64
N PRO A 307 -2.43 11.32 -10.06
CA PRO A 307 -3.03 10.53 -11.13
C PRO A 307 -4.49 10.17 -10.81
N GLY A 308 -5.38 10.32 -11.80
CA GLY A 308 -6.81 10.06 -11.65
C GLY A 308 -7.63 11.22 -11.07
N ARG A 309 -7.00 12.29 -10.57
CA ARG A 309 -7.69 13.49 -10.08
C ARG A 309 -7.48 14.65 -11.03
N SER A 310 -8.56 15.12 -11.65
CA SER A 310 -8.58 16.30 -12.53
C SER A 310 -9.17 17.55 -11.87
N ILE A 311 -9.54 17.48 -10.58
CA ILE A 311 -10.04 18.62 -9.81
C ILE A 311 -8.89 19.23 -9.01
N GLU A 312 -8.55 20.48 -9.29
CA GLU A 312 -7.59 21.29 -8.53
C GLU A 312 -8.26 21.98 -7.34
N VAL A 313 -7.53 22.13 -6.23
CA VAL A 313 -8.02 22.83 -5.03
C VAL A 313 -7.22 24.12 -4.85
N LEU A 314 -7.94 25.24 -4.72
CA LEU A 314 -7.38 26.59 -4.59
C LEU A 314 -7.82 27.18 -3.24
N PRO A 315 -7.04 26.98 -2.16
CA PRO A 315 -7.38 27.51 -0.84
C PRO A 315 -6.98 28.98 -0.63
N TYR A 316 -7.84 29.76 0.00
CA TYR A 316 -7.61 31.16 0.35
C TYR A 316 -7.97 31.38 1.82
N VAL A 317 -7.29 32.33 2.44
CA VAL A 317 -7.62 32.80 3.79
C VAL A 317 -8.12 34.23 3.67
N VAL A 318 -9.34 34.45 4.17
CA VAL A 318 -9.93 35.78 4.34
C VAL A 318 -9.72 36.17 5.80
N ARG A 319 -9.04 37.30 6.04
CA ARG A 319 -8.82 37.85 7.37
C ARG A 319 -9.53 39.19 7.47
N TYR A 320 -10.55 39.25 8.32
CA TYR A 320 -11.25 40.47 8.67
C TYR A 320 -10.54 41.19 9.81
N GLU A 321 -10.17 42.44 9.57
CA GLU A 321 -9.63 43.34 10.56
C GLU A 321 -10.78 43.96 11.36
N LEU A 322 -10.77 43.74 12.68
CA LEU A 322 -11.85 44.18 13.55
C LEU A 322 -11.51 45.55 14.13
N ASN A 323 -12.33 46.55 13.79
CA ASN A 323 -12.29 47.84 14.46
C ASN A 323 -13.23 47.80 15.68
N ALA A 324 -12.67 47.83 16.89
CA ALA A 324 -13.46 47.82 18.13
C ALA A 324 -14.46 48.98 18.26
N GLN A 325 -14.26 50.09 17.52
CA GLN A 325 -15.17 51.25 17.49
C GLN A 325 -16.23 51.15 16.38
N SER A 326 -16.02 50.31 15.36
CA SER A 326 -16.91 50.16 14.20
C SER A 326 -16.87 48.72 13.69
N LEU A 327 -17.42 47.78 14.47
CA LEU A 327 -17.41 46.35 14.13
C LEU A 327 -18.18 46.02 12.83
N LEU A 328 -19.03 46.95 12.36
CA LEU A 328 -19.76 46.79 11.10
C LEU A 328 -18.94 47.23 9.87
N GLU A 329 -17.84 47.97 10.05
CA GLU A 329 -16.89 48.26 8.97
C GLU A 329 -16.10 46.99 8.64
N ARG A 330 -16.23 46.54 7.39
CA ARG A 330 -15.63 45.29 6.91
C ARG A 330 -14.36 45.60 6.14
N ASN A 331 -13.23 45.62 6.84
CA ASN A 331 -11.93 45.61 6.18
C ASN A 331 -11.41 44.16 6.16
N ALA A 332 -11.13 43.63 4.97
CA ALA A 332 -10.68 42.26 4.81
C ALA A 332 -9.46 42.19 3.88
N THR A 333 -8.46 41.43 4.31
CA THR A 333 -7.33 41.02 3.48
C THR A 333 -7.54 39.58 3.04
N VAL A 334 -7.07 39.25 1.84
CA VAL A 334 -7.15 37.87 1.32
C VAL A 334 -5.82 37.48 0.72
N HIS A 335 -5.39 36.26 1.00
CA HIS A 335 -4.20 35.70 0.38
C HIS A 335 -4.38 34.21 0.07
N PRO A 336 -3.66 33.69 -0.93
CA PRO A 336 -3.61 32.26 -1.19
C PRO A 336 -2.93 31.52 -0.03
N ALA A 337 -3.40 30.32 0.27
CA ALA A 337 -2.75 29.42 1.20
C ALA A 337 -2.06 28.27 0.49
N PHE A 338 -1.06 27.69 1.15
CA PHE A 338 -0.45 26.44 0.75
C PHE A 338 -1.38 25.28 1.16
N HIS A 339 -1.68 24.39 0.22
CA HIS A 339 -2.42 23.16 0.52
C HIS A 339 -1.43 22.08 0.94
N ALA A 340 -1.61 21.55 2.15
CA ALA A 340 -0.98 20.33 2.61
C ALA A 340 -2.02 19.20 2.64
N HIS A 341 -1.68 18.03 2.08
CA HIS A 341 -2.57 16.87 2.20
C HIS A 341 -2.70 16.44 3.66
N ALA A 342 -3.94 16.28 4.12
CA ALA A 342 -4.21 15.55 5.35
C ALA A 342 -3.90 14.06 5.17
N LEU A 343 -3.60 13.37 6.27
CA LEU A 343 -3.43 11.93 6.27
C LEU A 343 -4.72 11.24 5.80
N SER A 344 -4.62 10.40 4.77
CA SER A 344 -5.72 9.63 4.24
C SER A 344 -5.23 8.31 3.62
N PRO A 345 -6.10 7.31 3.45
CA PRO A 345 -5.76 6.08 2.75
C PRO A 345 -5.19 6.31 1.34
N GLU A 346 -5.71 7.31 0.62
CA GLU A 346 -5.28 7.67 -0.74
C GLU A 346 -3.88 8.28 -0.75
N LEU A 347 -3.56 9.14 0.23
CA LEU A 347 -2.22 9.69 0.38
C LEU A 347 -1.21 8.58 0.68
N LEU A 348 -1.57 7.65 1.57
CA LEU A 348 -0.75 6.49 1.93
C LEU A 348 -0.49 5.58 0.72
N ALA A 349 -1.54 5.27 -0.05
CA ALA A 349 -1.44 4.49 -1.28
C ALA A 349 -0.54 5.16 -2.32
N ARG A 350 -0.76 6.46 -2.59
CA ARG A 350 0.04 7.23 -3.55
C ARG A 350 1.51 7.29 -3.16
N THR A 351 1.81 7.55 -1.88
CA THR A 351 3.19 7.62 -1.38
C THR A 351 3.88 6.26 -1.43
N SER A 352 3.11 5.17 -1.35
CA SER A 352 3.62 3.79 -1.44
C SER A 352 3.66 3.25 -2.87
N GLY A 353 3.22 4.04 -3.87
CA GLY A 353 3.15 3.59 -5.26
C GLY A 353 2.07 2.53 -5.52
N ILE A 354 1.06 2.44 -4.67
CA ILE A 354 -0.05 1.48 -4.78
C ILE A 354 -1.27 2.16 -5.43
N PRO A 355 -1.92 1.53 -6.43
CA PRO A 355 -3.17 2.06 -6.99
C PRO A 355 -4.30 2.08 -5.94
N SER A 356 -5.01 3.20 -5.82
CA SER A 356 -6.09 3.38 -4.83
C SER A 356 -7.22 2.35 -4.97
N ALA A 357 -7.49 1.85 -6.19
CA ALA A 357 -8.50 0.81 -6.41
C ALA A 357 -8.15 -0.54 -5.73
N ALA A 358 -6.86 -0.82 -5.50
CA ALA A 358 -6.44 -2.04 -4.81
C ALA A 358 -6.65 -1.93 -3.29
N THR A 359 -6.54 -0.72 -2.73
CA THR A 359 -6.50 -0.50 -1.28
C THR A 359 -7.86 -0.49 -0.60
N SER A 360 -8.96 -0.42 -1.37
CA SER A 360 -10.33 -0.47 -0.85
C SER A 360 -10.86 -1.89 -0.58
N GLN A 361 -10.12 -2.92 -1.00
CA GLN A 361 -10.53 -4.32 -0.84
C GLN A 361 -10.58 -4.70 0.66
N PRO A 362 -11.68 -5.31 1.16
CA PRO A 362 -11.74 -5.76 2.55
C PRO A 362 -10.83 -6.97 2.81
N LEU A 363 -10.09 -6.92 3.93
CA LEU A 363 -9.14 -7.92 4.36
C LEU A 363 -9.45 -8.37 5.79
N VAL A 364 -9.22 -9.64 6.08
CA VAL A 364 -9.34 -10.17 7.45
C VAL A 364 -7.99 -10.71 7.89
N LEU A 365 -7.52 -10.30 9.07
CA LEU A 365 -6.31 -10.83 9.69
C LEU A 365 -6.64 -11.61 10.96
N LEU A 366 -6.40 -12.91 10.93
CA LEU A 366 -6.45 -13.79 12.09
C LEU A 366 -5.07 -13.82 12.76
N GLY A 367 -4.99 -13.38 14.01
CA GLY A 367 -3.75 -13.30 14.78
C GLY A 367 -3.02 -11.97 14.58
N CYS A 368 -3.08 -11.12 15.60
CA CYS A 368 -2.40 -9.82 15.70
C CYS A 368 -1.08 -9.94 16.50
N GLY A 369 -0.40 -11.08 16.40
CA GLY A 369 0.89 -11.34 17.05
C GLY A 369 2.07 -10.63 16.39
N SER A 370 3.29 -11.10 16.63
CA SER A 370 4.52 -10.48 16.09
C SER A 370 4.57 -10.43 14.56
N VAL A 371 4.06 -11.46 13.86
CA VAL A 371 4.02 -11.49 12.39
C VAL A 371 2.83 -10.70 11.87
N GLY A 372 1.62 -11.03 12.33
CA GLY A 372 0.38 -10.41 11.86
C GLY A 372 0.35 -8.89 12.06
N SER A 373 0.76 -8.37 13.22
CA SER A 373 0.80 -6.92 13.47
C SER A 373 1.73 -6.17 12.50
N LYS A 374 2.86 -6.78 12.10
CA LYS A 374 3.80 -6.15 11.16
C LYS A 374 3.27 -6.16 9.74
N ILE A 375 2.71 -7.28 9.30
CA ILE A 375 2.08 -7.39 7.99
C ILE A 375 0.92 -6.39 7.89
N ALA A 376 0.07 -6.32 8.92
CA ALA A 376 -0.99 -5.32 8.98
C ALA A 376 -0.44 -3.89 8.92
N MET A 377 0.58 -3.54 9.71
CA MET A 377 1.13 -2.18 9.65
C MET A 377 1.78 -1.84 8.31
N GLN A 378 2.37 -2.82 7.60
CA GLN A 378 2.88 -2.63 6.24
C GLN A 378 1.73 -2.33 5.27
N LEU A 379 0.69 -3.18 5.26
CA LEU A 379 -0.50 -3.00 4.42
C LEU A 379 -1.24 -1.69 4.73
N GLY A 380 -1.44 -1.36 6.01
CA GLY A 380 -2.09 -0.13 6.43
C GLY A 380 -1.31 1.12 6.00
N ARG A 381 0.03 1.13 6.12
CA ARG A 381 0.86 2.23 5.62
C ARG A 381 0.89 2.31 4.09
N ALA A 382 0.64 1.19 3.41
CA ALA A 382 0.45 1.13 1.96
C ALA A 382 -0.97 1.54 1.51
N GLY A 383 -1.85 1.92 2.44
CA GLY A 383 -3.20 2.40 2.17
C GLY A 383 -4.31 1.35 2.31
N PHE A 384 -3.98 0.05 2.48
CA PHE A 384 -4.96 -1.03 2.64
C PHE A 384 -5.66 -0.94 4.01
N GLY A 385 -6.74 -0.16 4.03
CA GLY A 385 -7.40 0.25 5.27
C GLY A 385 -8.61 -0.57 5.70
N SER A 386 -9.27 -1.25 4.76
CA SER A 386 -10.46 -2.04 5.05
C SER A 386 -10.03 -3.36 5.68
N MET A 387 -9.73 -3.32 6.97
CA MET A 387 -9.09 -4.41 7.71
C MET A 387 -9.91 -4.82 8.93
N THR A 388 -10.23 -6.12 9.02
CA THR A 388 -10.83 -6.74 10.19
C THR A 388 -9.78 -7.53 10.96
N PHE A 389 -9.51 -7.11 12.20
CA PHE A 389 -8.58 -7.77 13.12
C PHE A 389 -9.29 -8.77 14.03
N VAL A 390 -8.83 -10.02 14.06
CA VAL A 390 -9.34 -11.06 14.96
C VAL A 390 -8.20 -11.59 15.82
N ASP A 391 -8.27 -11.32 17.12
CA ASP A 391 -7.31 -11.82 18.12
C ASP A 391 -7.93 -11.72 19.51
N ASN A 392 -7.81 -12.77 20.32
CA ASN A 392 -8.35 -12.85 21.69
C ASN A 392 -7.30 -12.66 22.80
N GLU A 393 -6.04 -12.39 22.45
CA GLU A 393 -4.97 -12.18 23.39
C GLU A 393 -4.80 -10.69 23.75
N SER A 394 -4.38 -10.45 24.99
CA SER A 394 -3.95 -9.13 25.44
C SER A 394 -2.45 -8.94 25.22
N MET A 395 -2.02 -7.68 25.10
CA MET A 395 -0.61 -7.33 25.08
C MET A 395 0.06 -7.65 26.42
N SER A 396 1.13 -8.45 26.37
CA SER A 396 2.00 -8.72 27.51
C SER A 396 3.37 -8.05 27.31
N PRO A 397 4.14 -7.74 28.38
CA PRO A 397 5.40 -7.00 28.26
C PRO A 397 6.41 -7.61 27.27
N HIS A 398 6.53 -8.93 27.25
CA HIS A 398 7.43 -9.62 26.30
C HIS A 398 7.02 -9.44 24.82
N ASN A 399 5.74 -9.15 24.53
CA ASN A 399 5.31 -8.89 23.16
C ASN A 399 5.94 -7.61 22.62
N ALA A 400 6.27 -6.63 23.47
CA ALA A 400 6.92 -5.38 23.05
C ALA A 400 8.27 -5.60 22.36
N ALA A 401 8.92 -6.76 22.57
CA ALA A 401 10.17 -7.08 21.88
C ALA A 401 9.99 -7.31 20.37
N ARG A 402 8.77 -7.67 19.90
CA ARG A 402 8.54 -8.10 18.51
C ARG A 402 7.21 -7.68 17.88
N HIS A 403 6.26 -7.20 18.67
CA HIS A 403 4.99 -6.70 18.15
C HIS A 403 5.23 -5.35 17.45
N ALA A 404 4.46 -5.05 16.39
CA ALA A 404 4.66 -3.81 15.63
C ALA A 404 4.34 -2.54 16.44
N LEU A 405 3.40 -2.67 17.38
CA LEU A 405 2.97 -1.59 18.27
C LEU A 405 3.63 -1.73 19.63
N ILE A 406 4.09 -0.60 20.17
CA ILE A 406 4.59 -0.46 21.53
C ILE A 406 3.57 0.39 22.28
N GLU A 407 3.11 -0.11 23.41
CA GLU A 407 2.20 0.62 24.28
C GLU A 407 2.82 0.85 25.64
N ARG A 408 2.63 2.06 26.17
CA ARG A 408 3.09 2.39 27.52
C ARG A 408 2.18 1.70 28.52
N ALA A 409 2.77 0.95 29.45
CA ALA A 409 2.08 0.19 30.49
C ALA A 409 1.45 1.08 31.58
N SER A 410 0.71 2.13 31.21
CA SER A 410 0.00 3.01 32.13
C SER A 410 -1.42 2.52 32.44
N VAL A 411 -1.85 1.38 31.90
CA VAL A 411 -3.21 0.86 32.03
C VAL A 411 -3.21 -0.39 32.92
N LEU A 412 -4.08 -0.41 33.93
CA LEU A 412 -4.29 -1.55 34.85
C LEU A 412 -4.81 -2.81 34.12
N VAL A 413 -5.45 -2.63 32.96
CA VAL A 413 -6.00 -3.69 32.11
C VAL A 413 -5.17 -3.77 30.83
N PRO A 414 -4.45 -4.87 30.59
CA PRO A 414 -3.69 -5.05 29.36
C PRO A 414 -4.61 -5.02 28.13
N PRO A 415 -4.37 -4.11 27.17
CA PRO A 415 -5.22 -3.93 26.01
C PRO A 415 -5.18 -5.13 25.07
N ARG A 416 -6.30 -5.37 24.37
CA ARG A 416 -6.43 -6.44 23.38
C ARG A 416 -5.63 -6.11 22.13
N LYS A 417 -4.89 -7.10 21.59
CA LYS A 417 -4.05 -6.89 20.40
C LYS A 417 -4.86 -6.42 19.19
N SER A 418 -6.03 -7.03 18.96
CA SER A 418 -6.95 -6.63 17.88
C SER A 418 -7.43 -5.18 18.02
N ALA A 419 -7.81 -4.77 19.23
CA ALA A 419 -8.24 -3.39 19.50
C ALA A 419 -7.10 -2.37 19.27
N LEU A 420 -5.87 -2.69 19.67
CA LEU A 420 -4.72 -1.82 19.42
C LEU A 420 -4.40 -1.66 17.94
N MET A 421 -4.51 -2.74 17.17
CA MET A 421 -4.34 -2.68 15.73
C MET A 421 -5.39 -1.77 15.08
N LYS A 422 -6.66 -1.85 15.53
CA LYS A 422 -7.71 -0.91 15.10
C LYS A 422 -7.36 0.54 15.45
N THR A 423 -6.96 0.85 16.69
CA THR A 423 -6.56 2.22 17.07
C THR A 423 -5.39 2.73 16.23
N ALA A 424 -4.40 1.87 15.93
CA ALA A 424 -3.28 2.23 15.06
C ALA A 424 -3.74 2.49 13.62
N PHE A 425 -4.70 1.74 13.12
CA PHE A 425 -5.30 1.94 11.79
C PHE A 425 -6.14 3.21 11.73
N GLU A 426 -6.93 3.53 12.76
CA GLU A 426 -7.64 4.81 12.88
C GLU A 426 -6.66 5.99 12.89
N SER A 427 -5.50 5.84 13.54
CA SER A 427 -4.43 6.85 13.51
C SER A 427 -3.76 6.99 12.13
N LEU A 428 -3.94 6.01 11.24
CA LEU A 428 -3.58 6.07 9.82
C LEU A 428 -4.74 6.55 8.93
N SER A 429 -5.82 7.07 9.54
CA SER A 429 -7.07 7.47 8.89
C SER A 429 -7.87 6.32 8.25
N HIS A 430 -7.65 5.07 8.68
CA HIS A 430 -8.42 3.89 8.26
C HIS A 430 -9.63 3.66 9.19
N LEU A 431 -10.60 4.57 9.11
CA LEU A 431 -11.74 4.62 10.03
C LEU A 431 -12.70 3.43 9.89
N GLN A 432 -12.68 2.75 8.74
CA GLN A 432 -13.46 1.54 8.48
C GLN A 432 -12.90 0.26 9.14
N SER A 433 -11.71 0.33 9.75
CA SER A 433 -11.09 -0.85 10.37
C SER A 433 -11.90 -1.37 11.56
N GLN A 434 -11.93 -2.70 11.72
CA GLN A 434 -12.72 -3.38 12.75
C GLN A 434 -11.82 -4.30 13.60
N ALA A 435 -12.24 -4.53 14.85
CA ALA A 435 -11.53 -5.42 15.77
C ALA A 435 -12.52 -6.30 16.52
N PHE A 436 -12.20 -7.59 16.60
CA PHE A 436 -12.97 -8.61 17.29
C PHE A 436 -12.09 -9.34 18.30
N ASP A 437 -12.48 -9.28 19.58
CA ASP A 437 -11.92 -10.07 20.67
C ASP A 437 -12.56 -11.46 20.63
N THR A 438 -12.08 -12.30 19.72
CA THR A 438 -12.68 -13.61 19.42
C THR A 438 -11.58 -14.61 19.11
N ASP A 439 -11.74 -15.83 19.61
CA ASP A 439 -10.88 -16.95 19.26
C ASP A 439 -11.10 -17.34 17.80
N ALA A 440 -10.03 -17.34 17.01
CA ALA A 440 -10.06 -17.71 15.60
C ALA A 440 -10.62 -19.13 15.39
N VAL A 441 -10.40 -20.05 16.32
CA VAL A 441 -10.96 -21.41 16.26
C VAL A 441 -12.49 -21.35 16.29
N THR A 442 -13.05 -20.66 17.28
CA THR A 442 -14.51 -20.50 17.43
C THR A 442 -15.11 -19.81 16.21
N LEU A 443 -14.47 -18.73 15.75
CA LEU A 443 -14.87 -18.01 14.54
C LEU A 443 -14.96 -18.92 13.31
N LEU A 444 -13.97 -19.81 13.12
CA LEU A 444 -13.89 -20.65 11.93
C LEU A 444 -14.87 -21.82 11.95
N VAL A 445 -15.26 -22.34 13.12
CA VAL A 445 -16.18 -23.48 13.23
C VAL A 445 -17.64 -23.08 13.44
N ASP A 446 -17.92 -21.84 13.84
CA ASP A 446 -19.26 -21.29 13.97
C ASP A 446 -19.61 -20.40 12.76
N ALA A 447 -20.49 -20.90 11.89
CA ALA A 447 -20.91 -20.19 10.68
C ALA A 447 -21.63 -18.86 10.96
N ALA A 448 -22.35 -18.74 12.08
CA ALA A 448 -23.02 -17.50 12.44
C ALA A 448 -22.01 -16.44 12.90
N GLN A 449 -21.03 -16.85 13.71
CA GLN A 449 -19.95 -15.95 14.13
C GLN A 449 -19.05 -15.54 12.96
N PHE A 450 -18.77 -16.47 12.04
CA PHE A 450 -18.05 -16.20 10.81
C PHE A 450 -18.76 -15.13 9.98
N ALA A 451 -20.05 -15.31 9.69
CA ALA A 451 -20.83 -14.37 8.89
C ALA A 451 -20.97 -12.97 9.55
N ALA A 452 -20.94 -12.91 10.89
CA ALA A 452 -20.99 -11.65 11.63
C ALA A 452 -19.65 -10.89 11.66
N THR A 453 -18.52 -11.58 11.44
CA THR A 453 -17.17 -11.03 11.59
C THR A 453 -16.47 -10.80 10.25
N VAL A 454 -16.62 -11.75 9.31
CA VAL A 454 -15.95 -11.75 8.01
C VAL A 454 -16.88 -11.09 6.97
N PRO A 455 -16.48 -9.97 6.35
CA PRO A 455 -17.26 -9.34 5.28
C PRO A 455 -17.49 -10.32 4.13
N GLN A 456 -18.70 -10.32 3.55
CA GLN A 456 -19.05 -11.22 2.44
C GLN A 456 -18.22 -10.95 1.17
N ASP A 457 -17.77 -9.71 1.00
CA ASP A 457 -16.93 -9.21 -0.08
C ASP A 457 -15.44 -9.19 0.29
N ALA A 458 -15.02 -9.86 1.37
CA ALA A 458 -13.61 -9.97 1.74
C ALA A 458 -12.79 -10.56 0.60
N ALA A 459 -11.74 -9.83 0.19
CA ALA A 459 -10.84 -10.25 -0.87
C ALA A 459 -9.89 -11.37 -0.40
N LEU A 460 -9.45 -11.31 0.86
CA LEU A 460 -8.51 -12.27 1.43
C LEU A 460 -8.67 -12.38 2.96
N ILE A 461 -8.63 -13.62 3.45
CA ILE A 461 -8.46 -13.94 4.87
C ILE A 461 -7.01 -14.37 5.08
N VAL A 462 -6.31 -13.75 6.00
CA VAL A 462 -4.91 -14.04 6.31
C VAL A 462 -4.81 -14.63 7.71
N ASP A 463 -4.33 -15.87 7.82
CA ASP A 463 -3.95 -16.47 9.10
C ASP A 463 -2.46 -16.25 9.39
N ALA A 464 -2.18 -15.49 10.45
CA ALA A 464 -0.85 -15.27 10.99
C ALA A 464 -0.75 -15.72 12.46
N THR A 465 -1.66 -16.59 12.93
CA THR A 465 -1.68 -17.11 14.31
C THR A 465 -0.55 -18.09 14.60
N ALA A 466 -0.01 -18.75 13.56
CA ALA A 466 0.90 -19.89 13.66
C ALA A 466 0.36 -21.07 14.49
N SER A 467 -0.95 -21.12 14.77
CA SER A 467 -1.57 -22.13 15.64
C SER A 467 -1.98 -23.38 14.86
N LEU A 468 -1.53 -24.56 15.31
CA LEU A 468 -1.98 -25.84 14.74
C LEU A 468 -3.48 -26.10 15.01
N GLN A 469 -4.02 -25.55 16.09
CA GLN A 469 -5.45 -25.65 16.39
C GLN A 469 -6.28 -24.83 15.39
N VAL A 470 -5.78 -23.65 15.01
CA VAL A 470 -6.39 -22.83 13.95
C VAL A 470 -6.31 -23.55 12.61
N LEU A 471 -5.18 -24.20 12.28
CA LEU A 471 -5.07 -25.04 11.07
C LEU A 471 -6.12 -26.15 11.01
N ALA A 472 -6.36 -26.82 12.14
CA ALA A 472 -7.40 -27.84 12.23
C ALA A 472 -8.80 -27.23 12.03
N ALA A 473 -9.08 -26.06 12.62
CA ALA A 473 -10.33 -25.34 12.44
C ALA A 473 -10.54 -24.90 10.98
N GLU A 474 -9.51 -24.37 10.32
CA GLU A 474 -9.52 -24.00 8.89
C GLU A 474 -9.88 -25.21 8.01
N THR A 475 -9.37 -26.39 8.38
CA THR A 475 -9.60 -27.66 7.67
C THR A 475 -11.07 -28.12 7.80
N GLN A 476 -11.66 -27.96 8.99
CA GLN A 476 -13.03 -28.39 9.29
C GLN A 476 -14.11 -27.33 8.96
N SER A 477 -13.70 -26.07 8.75
CA SER A 477 -14.62 -24.94 8.59
C SER A 477 -15.55 -25.11 7.40
N THR A 478 -16.85 -25.27 7.69
CA THR A 478 -17.92 -25.23 6.69
C THR A 478 -18.15 -23.81 6.18
N ALA A 479 -17.92 -22.80 7.01
CA ALA A 479 -18.03 -21.40 6.65
C ALA A 479 -17.01 -21.00 5.57
N LEU A 480 -15.74 -21.42 5.72
CA LEU A 480 -14.73 -21.22 4.67
C LEU A 480 -15.10 -21.95 3.37
N ASN A 481 -15.73 -23.12 3.43
CA ASN A 481 -16.17 -23.83 2.22
C ASN A 481 -17.26 -23.08 1.43
N GLN A 482 -18.02 -22.22 2.12
CA GLN A 482 -19.11 -21.42 1.53
C GLN A 482 -18.67 -19.99 1.20
N SER A 483 -17.52 -19.56 1.72
CA SER A 483 -16.99 -18.22 1.49
C SER A 483 -16.35 -18.09 0.10
N PRO A 484 -16.61 -16.98 -0.63
CA PRO A 484 -15.86 -16.68 -1.85
C PRO A 484 -14.43 -16.20 -1.55
N ALA A 485 -14.17 -15.72 -0.32
CA ALA A 485 -12.85 -15.26 0.10
C ALA A 485 -11.86 -16.42 0.21
N ARG A 486 -10.64 -16.22 -0.28
CA ARG A 486 -9.57 -17.21 -0.15
C ARG A 486 -8.82 -17.02 1.16
N LEU A 487 -8.32 -18.13 1.71
CA LEU A 487 -7.47 -18.15 2.88
C LEU A 487 -5.99 -18.17 2.47
N ALA A 488 -5.18 -17.33 3.08
CA ALA A 488 -3.72 -17.37 3.04
C ALA A 488 -3.18 -17.60 4.45
N ARG A 489 -2.39 -18.65 4.64
CA ARG A 489 -1.75 -18.95 5.93
C ARG A 489 -0.26 -18.61 5.88
N ILE A 490 0.22 -17.88 6.89
CA ILE A 490 1.60 -17.41 6.98
C ILE A 490 2.25 -18.04 8.22
N VAL A 491 3.34 -18.78 8.00
CA VAL A 491 4.04 -19.50 9.06
C VAL A 491 5.54 -19.27 8.98
N MET A 492 6.18 -19.09 10.14
CA MET A 492 7.63 -19.02 10.26
C MET A 492 8.18 -20.30 10.90
N TYR A 493 9.30 -20.79 10.38
CA TYR A 493 10.00 -21.99 10.85
C TYR A 493 11.47 -21.69 11.16
N GLY A 494 12.14 -22.62 11.86
CA GLY A 494 13.58 -22.60 12.11
C GLY A 494 14.10 -21.29 12.69
N GLN A 495 13.43 -20.73 13.70
CA GLN A 495 13.76 -19.43 14.29
C GLN A 495 13.82 -18.26 13.26
N GLY A 496 12.96 -18.29 12.24
CA GLY A 496 12.88 -17.23 11.22
C GLY A 496 13.87 -17.40 10.06
N ARG A 497 14.44 -18.60 9.93
CA ARG A 497 15.20 -19.02 8.74
C ARG A 497 14.31 -19.38 7.57
N CYS A 498 13.05 -19.72 7.81
CA CYS A 498 12.08 -19.95 6.75
C CYS A 498 10.77 -19.23 7.09
N VAL A 499 10.16 -18.64 6.06
CA VAL A 499 8.77 -18.15 6.09
C VAL A 499 8.02 -18.77 4.93
N ALA A 500 6.82 -19.28 5.18
CA ALA A 500 5.95 -19.85 4.16
C ALA A 500 4.63 -19.07 4.10
N VAL A 501 4.16 -18.79 2.89
CA VAL A 501 2.85 -18.20 2.61
C VAL A 501 2.07 -19.19 1.77
N LEU A 502 0.99 -19.73 2.32
CA LEU A 502 0.16 -20.80 1.75
C LEU A 502 -1.18 -20.23 1.32
N LEU A 503 -1.36 -19.92 0.04
CA LEU A 503 -2.61 -19.39 -0.49
C LEU A 503 -3.47 -20.53 -1.06
N GLU A 504 -4.66 -20.75 -0.49
CA GLU A 504 -5.60 -21.76 -0.97
C GLU A 504 -6.00 -21.51 -2.42
N GLY A 505 -6.32 -22.54 -3.19
CA GLY A 505 -6.87 -22.41 -4.54
C GLY A 505 -8.32 -21.90 -4.55
N PRO A 506 -8.83 -21.39 -5.69
CA PRO A 506 -10.25 -21.01 -5.82
C PRO A 506 -11.19 -22.13 -5.41
N GLY A 507 -12.24 -21.81 -4.66
CA GLY A 507 -13.19 -22.81 -4.14
C GLY A 507 -12.54 -23.87 -3.24
N ARG A 508 -11.38 -23.56 -2.64
CA ARG A 508 -10.59 -24.47 -1.79
C ARG A 508 -10.15 -25.75 -2.51
N ALA A 509 -9.97 -25.69 -3.84
CA ALA A 509 -9.49 -26.81 -4.66
C ALA A 509 -8.06 -27.29 -4.30
N GLY A 510 -7.31 -26.48 -3.53
CA GLY A 510 -6.14 -26.89 -2.77
C GLY A 510 -6.14 -26.10 -1.47
N ARG A 511 -6.25 -26.79 -0.34
CA ARG A 511 -6.41 -26.17 0.98
C ARG A 511 -5.07 -25.88 1.66
N VAL A 512 -5.09 -25.14 2.76
CA VAL A 512 -3.89 -24.89 3.57
C VAL A 512 -3.26 -26.17 4.16
N ASP A 513 -4.06 -27.20 4.47
CA ASP A 513 -3.54 -28.51 4.91
C ASP A 513 -2.88 -29.29 3.75
N ASP A 514 -3.45 -29.19 2.53
CA ASP A 514 -2.82 -29.73 1.31
C ASP A 514 -1.48 -29.04 1.04
N LEU A 515 -1.45 -27.70 1.12
CA LEU A 515 -0.24 -26.89 0.92
C LEU A 515 0.81 -27.12 2.01
N THR A 516 0.39 -27.40 3.24
CA THR A 516 1.30 -27.78 4.32
C THR A 516 1.95 -29.14 4.01
N ALA A 517 1.16 -30.14 3.61
CA ALA A 517 1.71 -31.43 3.20
C ALA A 517 2.63 -31.29 1.97
N PHE A 518 2.27 -30.43 1.03
CA PHE A 518 3.08 -30.10 -0.14
C PHE A 518 4.41 -29.44 0.23
N LEU A 519 4.42 -28.51 1.19
CA LEU A 519 5.64 -27.88 1.71
C LEU A 519 6.63 -28.94 2.23
N PHE A 520 6.15 -29.91 3.01
CA PHE A 520 7.00 -30.99 3.53
C PHE A 520 7.36 -32.04 2.48
N GLU A 521 6.58 -32.19 1.40
CA GLU A 521 6.99 -32.95 0.22
C GLU A 521 8.14 -32.24 -0.50
N CYS A 522 8.07 -30.91 -0.67
CA CYS A 522 9.19 -30.13 -1.21
C CYS A 522 10.47 -30.29 -0.37
N CYS A 523 10.39 -30.35 0.96
CA CYS A 523 11.54 -30.61 1.84
C CYS A 523 12.28 -31.91 1.51
N ARG A 524 11.60 -32.94 0.96
CA ARG A 524 12.26 -34.19 0.57
C ARG A 524 13.29 -33.96 -0.53
N PHE A 525 12.99 -33.05 -1.44
CA PHE A 525 13.78 -32.81 -2.65
C PHE A 525 14.62 -31.53 -2.62
N VAL A 526 14.33 -30.59 -1.71
CA VAL A 526 15.04 -29.31 -1.58
C VAL A 526 15.78 -29.25 -0.23
N PRO A 527 17.09 -29.58 -0.19
CA PRO A 527 17.87 -29.62 1.04
C PRO A 527 17.93 -28.31 1.80
N GLU A 528 18.01 -27.17 1.11
CA GLU A 528 18.11 -25.83 1.71
C GLU A 528 16.81 -25.45 2.44
N LEU A 529 15.66 -25.76 1.85
CA LEU A 529 14.34 -25.58 2.46
C LEU A 529 14.22 -26.46 3.72
N ARG A 530 14.59 -27.73 3.62
CA ARG A 530 14.60 -28.67 4.74
C ARG A 530 15.47 -28.19 5.90
N ALA A 531 16.70 -27.77 5.62
CA ALA A 531 17.63 -27.26 6.63
C ALA A 531 17.09 -25.99 7.31
N SER A 532 16.51 -25.08 6.53
CA SER A 532 15.95 -23.83 7.05
C SER A 532 14.69 -24.02 7.89
N ILE A 533 13.84 -25.00 7.56
CA ILE A 533 12.68 -25.33 8.40
C ILE A 533 13.12 -26.04 9.69
N ALA A 534 14.11 -26.94 9.61
CA ALA A 534 14.67 -27.63 10.76
C ALA A 534 15.28 -26.66 11.79
N GLY A 535 16.00 -25.63 11.33
CA GLY A 535 16.72 -24.71 12.21
C GLY A 535 17.88 -25.39 12.96
N ASP A 536 18.25 -24.86 14.11
CA ASP A 536 19.42 -25.31 14.91
C ASP A 536 19.12 -26.45 15.90
N THR A 537 18.04 -27.23 15.75
CA THR A 537 17.53 -28.04 16.86
C THR A 537 18.50 -29.09 17.43
N SER A 538 19.19 -28.71 18.51
CA SER A 538 19.26 -29.46 19.76
C SER A 538 18.46 -28.66 20.82
N GLU A 539 17.18 -28.99 20.96
CA GLU A 539 16.15 -28.33 21.78
C GLU A 539 15.77 -26.87 21.40
N PRO A 540 14.48 -26.55 21.18
CA PRO A 540 14.05 -25.17 21.10
C PRO A 540 14.27 -24.53 22.48
N THR A 541 15.28 -23.67 22.60
CA THR A 541 15.45 -22.79 23.76
C THR A 541 14.17 -21.98 23.90
N ARG A 542 13.40 -22.26 24.94
CA ARG A 542 12.12 -21.61 25.23
C ARG A 542 12.38 -20.55 26.29
N ILE A 543 11.97 -19.30 26.03
CA ILE A 543 11.95 -18.27 27.06
C ILE A 543 10.68 -18.46 27.88
N PHE A 544 10.87 -18.57 29.20
CA PHE A 544 9.79 -18.46 30.17
C PHE A 544 9.48 -16.98 30.37
N VAL A 545 8.25 -16.57 30.02
CA VAL A 545 7.79 -15.18 30.21
C VAL A 545 7.50 -14.90 31.71
N GLY A 546 7.23 -15.94 32.49
CA GLY A 546 7.14 -15.90 33.96
C GLY A 546 7.43 -17.29 34.56
N ASP A 547 7.47 -17.39 35.88
CA ASP A 547 7.90 -18.60 36.62
C ASP A 547 6.94 -19.79 36.52
N ASN A 548 5.87 -19.68 35.72
CA ASN A 548 4.90 -20.74 35.47
C ASN A 548 4.98 -21.23 34.01
N CYS A 549 4.87 -22.54 33.79
CA CYS A 549 5.08 -23.25 32.52
C CYS A 549 4.12 -22.90 31.35
N ARG A 550 3.28 -21.86 31.45
CA ARG A 550 2.16 -21.60 30.53
C ARG A 550 2.49 -20.62 29.38
N SER A 551 3.61 -19.91 29.44
CA SER A 551 3.97 -18.91 28.42
C SER A 551 5.37 -19.17 27.85
N LEU A 552 5.40 -19.92 26.75
CA LEU A 552 6.62 -20.28 26.02
C LEU A 552 6.73 -19.42 24.75
N THR A 553 7.85 -18.71 24.59
CA THR A 553 8.20 -18.04 23.32
C THR A 553 9.60 -18.42 22.88
N MET A 554 9.83 -18.55 21.58
CA MET A 554 11.19 -18.74 21.04
C MET A 554 11.95 -17.40 21.06
N PRO A 555 13.24 -17.37 21.43
CA PRO A 555 14.10 -16.19 21.31
C PRO A 555 14.30 -15.85 19.83
N MET A 556 13.97 -14.62 19.45
CA MET A 556 14.18 -14.10 18.10
C MET A 556 14.20 -12.58 18.17
N SER A 557 15.11 -11.93 17.44
CA SER A 557 15.11 -10.46 17.37
C SER A 557 13.95 -9.95 16.51
N ASP A 558 13.53 -8.72 16.75
CA ASP A 558 12.52 -8.06 15.91
C ASP A 558 12.94 -8.02 14.45
N ALA A 559 14.23 -7.80 14.16
CA ALA A 559 14.76 -7.71 12.80
C ALA A 559 14.49 -8.99 11.98
N VAL A 560 14.63 -10.18 12.59
CA VAL A 560 14.37 -11.46 11.92
C VAL A 560 12.88 -11.65 11.63
N VAL A 561 12.01 -11.28 12.57
CA VAL A 561 10.56 -11.30 12.35
C VAL A 561 10.17 -10.28 11.27
N SER A 562 10.68 -9.07 11.37
CA SER A 562 10.42 -7.97 10.44
C SER A 562 10.86 -8.29 9.01
N ARG A 563 12.01 -8.95 8.82
CA ARG A 563 12.44 -9.46 7.51
C ARG A 563 11.41 -10.41 6.90
N SER A 564 10.99 -11.41 7.67
CA SER A 564 10.04 -12.43 7.22
C SER A 564 8.66 -11.84 6.93
N ALA A 565 8.17 -10.98 7.85
CA ALA A 565 6.91 -10.27 7.71
C ALA A 565 6.91 -9.35 6.48
N SER A 566 8.01 -8.64 6.21
CA SER A 566 8.13 -7.77 5.03
C SER A 566 8.01 -8.53 3.72
N LEU A 567 8.64 -9.70 3.60
CA LEU A 567 8.51 -10.52 2.38
C LEU A 567 7.10 -11.07 2.21
N ALA A 568 6.47 -11.49 3.30
CA ALA A 568 5.07 -11.93 3.27
C ALA A 568 4.12 -10.77 2.92
N GLY A 569 4.29 -9.59 3.52
CA GLY A 569 3.53 -8.37 3.23
C GLY A 569 3.64 -7.96 1.76
N LEU A 570 4.87 -7.91 1.21
CA LEU A 570 5.11 -7.65 -0.20
C LEU A 570 4.43 -8.68 -1.12
N GLN A 571 4.41 -9.96 -0.72
CA GLN A 571 3.71 -10.99 -1.48
C GLN A 571 2.20 -10.79 -1.48
N LEU A 572 1.62 -10.36 -0.35
CA LEU A 572 0.20 -10.02 -0.26
C LEU A 572 -0.13 -8.78 -1.10
N GLU A 573 0.67 -7.71 -1.01
CA GLU A 573 0.50 -6.50 -1.84
C GLU A 573 0.48 -6.83 -3.34
N ARG A 574 1.42 -7.67 -3.79
CA ARG A 574 1.46 -8.13 -5.19
C ARG A 574 0.18 -8.83 -5.61
N TRP A 575 -0.40 -9.65 -4.73
CA TRP A 575 -1.66 -10.35 -5.02
C TRP A 575 -2.87 -9.43 -4.96
N LEU A 576 -2.91 -8.46 -4.05
CA LEU A 576 -4.02 -7.52 -3.93
C LEU A 576 -4.06 -6.53 -5.10
N VAL A 577 -2.88 -6.13 -5.61
CA VAL A 577 -2.76 -5.26 -6.78
C VAL A 577 -2.92 -6.04 -8.09
N GLY A 578 -2.24 -7.18 -8.23
CA GLY A 578 -2.18 -7.95 -9.49
C GLY A 578 -3.26 -9.02 -9.65
N GLY A 579 -4.04 -9.28 -8.60
CA GLY A 579 -4.99 -10.38 -8.52
C GLY A 579 -4.39 -11.66 -7.93
N LEU A 580 -5.25 -12.46 -7.29
CA LEU A 580 -4.84 -13.74 -6.69
C LEU A 580 -4.55 -14.80 -7.78
N PRO A 581 -3.49 -15.63 -7.62
CA PRO A 581 -3.15 -16.73 -8.53
C PRO A 581 -4.32 -17.68 -8.80
N LYS A 582 -4.45 -18.22 -10.02
CA LYS A 582 -5.58 -19.12 -10.38
C LYS A 582 -5.54 -20.49 -9.69
N GLU A 583 -4.41 -20.86 -9.10
CA GLU A 583 -4.19 -22.13 -8.41
C GLU A 583 -3.83 -21.90 -6.95
N ALA A 584 -3.86 -22.98 -6.15
CA ALA A 584 -3.27 -22.96 -4.82
C ALA A 584 -1.77 -22.68 -4.96
N THR A 585 -1.19 -21.87 -4.08
CA THR A 585 0.18 -21.40 -4.23
C THR A 585 0.93 -21.49 -2.92
N LEU A 586 2.11 -22.12 -2.96
CA LEU A 586 3.09 -22.14 -1.88
C LEU A 586 4.20 -21.14 -2.24
N CYS A 587 4.36 -20.09 -1.43
CA CYS A 587 5.58 -19.28 -1.45
C CYS A 587 6.44 -19.62 -0.23
N ALA A 588 7.75 -19.76 -0.42
CA ALA A 588 8.70 -20.00 0.66
C ALA A 588 9.92 -19.08 0.52
N GLY A 589 10.19 -18.32 1.58
CA GLY A 589 11.43 -17.57 1.77
C GLY A 589 12.41 -18.37 2.62
N VAL A 590 13.59 -18.65 2.10
CA VAL A 590 14.66 -19.42 2.76
C VAL A 590 15.85 -18.50 3.02
N SER A 591 16.28 -18.39 4.28
CA SER A 591 17.39 -17.52 4.66
C SER A 591 18.69 -17.94 3.99
N ASP A 592 19.50 -16.96 3.61
CA ASP A 592 20.89 -17.20 3.23
C ASP A 592 21.73 -17.63 4.45
N THR A 593 22.99 -18.02 4.19
CA THR A 593 23.95 -18.47 5.20
C THR A 593 24.30 -17.39 6.21
N GLU A 594 24.28 -16.12 5.79
CA GLU A 594 24.60 -14.97 6.64
C GLU A 594 23.43 -14.57 7.55
N GLY A 595 22.23 -15.11 7.31
CA GLY A 595 21.05 -14.76 8.08
C GLY A 595 20.53 -13.35 7.78
N LEU A 596 20.87 -12.78 6.62
CA LEU A 596 20.49 -11.42 6.22
C LEU A 596 19.42 -11.42 5.12
N GLY A 597 19.69 -12.05 3.98
CA GLY A 597 18.75 -12.19 2.87
C GLY A 597 17.85 -13.42 2.98
N MET A 598 16.81 -13.47 2.14
CA MET A 598 16.06 -14.71 1.90
C MET A 598 15.85 -14.92 0.40
N ALA A 599 16.12 -16.13 -0.07
CA ALA A 599 15.74 -16.58 -1.40
C ALA A 599 14.24 -16.91 -1.41
N TRP A 600 13.49 -16.27 -2.31
CA TRP A 600 12.04 -16.44 -2.41
C TRP A 600 11.67 -17.36 -3.57
N THR A 601 10.88 -18.38 -3.28
CA THR A 601 10.35 -19.33 -4.26
C THR A 601 8.83 -19.31 -4.23
N SER A 602 8.21 -19.55 -5.39
CA SER A 602 6.76 -19.64 -5.53
C SER A 602 6.42 -20.82 -6.44
N THR A 603 5.59 -21.73 -5.93
CA THR A 603 5.22 -22.97 -6.59
C THR A 603 3.71 -23.15 -6.54
N SER A 604 3.08 -23.36 -7.69
CA SER A 604 1.65 -23.66 -7.76
C SER A 604 1.38 -25.14 -7.50
N LEU A 605 0.27 -25.40 -6.80
CA LEU A 605 -0.29 -26.71 -6.58
C LEU A 605 -1.61 -26.79 -7.37
N GLY A 606 -1.62 -27.65 -8.38
CA GLY A 606 -2.84 -27.98 -9.14
C GLY A 606 -3.94 -28.55 -8.22
N PRO A 607 -5.16 -28.77 -8.75
CA PRO A 607 -6.30 -29.17 -7.93
C PRO A 607 -6.08 -30.51 -7.22
N THR A 608 -6.35 -30.55 -5.93
CA THR A 608 -6.34 -31.75 -5.09
C THR A 608 -7.52 -32.64 -5.46
N THR A 609 -7.25 -33.92 -5.75
CA THR A 609 -8.33 -34.91 -5.97
C THR A 609 -8.86 -35.38 -4.62
N VAL A 610 -10.17 -35.30 -4.42
CA VAL A 610 -10.81 -35.67 -3.16
C VAL A 610 -11.68 -36.91 -3.36
N LEU A 611 -11.45 -37.95 -2.57
CA LEU A 611 -12.24 -39.17 -2.54
C LEU A 611 -12.81 -39.36 -1.13
N ASN A 612 -14.13 -39.52 -1.02
CA ASN A 612 -14.77 -39.86 0.24
C ASN A 612 -14.89 -41.39 0.34
N VAL A 613 -14.29 -41.96 1.38
CA VAL A 613 -14.33 -43.40 1.64
C VAL A 613 -15.20 -43.64 2.88
N ALA A 614 -16.27 -44.41 2.73
CA ALA A 614 -17.20 -44.68 3.83
C ALA A 614 -16.65 -45.71 4.83
N ASP A 615 -15.66 -46.52 4.42
CA ASP A 615 -15.02 -47.53 5.25
C ASP A 615 -14.37 -46.90 6.51
N ASP A 616 -14.28 -47.68 7.59
CA ASP A 616 -13.67 -47.28 8.87
C ASP A 616 -14.23 -45.96 9.48
N GLY A 617 -15.53 -45.71 9.29
CA GLY A 617 -16.23 -44.58 9.90
C GLY A 617 -16.09 -43.25 9.14
N GLY A 618 -15.64 -43.28 7.89
CA GLY A 618 -15.63 -42.13 7.00
C GLY A 618 -14.29 -41.40 6.98
N TRP A 619 -13.61 -41.43 5.83
CA TRP A 619 -12.35 -40.74 5.57
C TRP A 619 -12.43 -39.84 4.33
N ASN A 620 -11.90 -38.62 4.44
CA ASN A 620 -11.65 -37.73 3.32
C ASN A 620 -10.22 -37.95 2.82
N ILE A 621 -10.07 -38.58 1.66
CA ILE A 621 -8.78 -38.87 1.05
C ILE A 621 -8.44 -37.76 0.07
N ARG A 622 -7.34 -37.07 0.32
CA ARG A 622 -6.89 -35.90 -0.45
C ARG A 622 -5.61 -36.25 -1.16
N ILE A 623 -5.65 -36.33 -2.47
CA ILE A 623 -4.52 -36.75 -3.31
C ILE A 623 -3.99 -35.53 -4.02
N LEU A 624 -2.77 -35.11 -3.66
CA LEU A 624 -2.18 -33.92 -4.25
C LEU A 624 -1.98 -34.10 -5.76
N HIS A 625 -2.15 -33.02 -6.51
CA HIS A 625 -2.09 -33.05 -7.98
C HIS A 625 -0.82 -33.74 -8.54
N PRO A 626 0.40 -33.48 -8.04
CA PRO A 626 1.61 -34.16 -8.53
C PRO A 626 1.57 -35.68 -8.36
N VAL A 627 0.92 -36.18 -7.29
CA VAL A 627 0.78 -37.62 -7.04
C VAL A 627 -0.13 -38.27 -8.08
N VAL A 628 -1.27 -37.64 -8.37
CA VAL A 628 -2.22 -38.13 -9.39
C VAL A 628 -1.54 -38.21 -10.76
N GLN A 629 -0.78 -37.16 -11.12
CA GLN A 629 -0.03 -37.13 -12.38
C GLN A 629 1.05 -38.21 -12.43
N ALA A 630 1.81 -38.40 -11.35
CA ALA A 630 2.85 -39.43 -11.28
C ALA A 630 2.28 -40.86 -11.39
N ILE A 631 1.19 -41.15 -10.68
CA ILE A 631 0.47 -42.43 -10.76
C ILE A 631 -0.04 -42.67 -12.19
N HIS A 632 -0.67 -41.66 -12.79
CA HIS A 632 -1.20 -41.78 -14.14
C HIS A 632 -0.10 -42.01 -15.18
N ALA A 633 1.01 -41.26 -15.09
CA ALA A 633 2.14 -41.41 -15.99
C ALA A 633 2.80 -42.79 -15.87
N ASP A 634 2.98 -43.32 -14.65
CA ASP A 634 3.55 -44.65 -14.45
C ASP A 634 2.60 -45.76 -14.94
N ALA A 635 1.29 -45.63 -14.70
CA ALA A 635 0.31 -46.56 -15.24
C ALA A 635 0.31 -46.60 -16.77
N LEU A 636 0.39 -45.43 -17.44
CA LEU A 636 0.50 -45.36 -18.89
C LEU A 636 1.81 -45.95 -19.43
N ARG A 637 2.92 -45.75 -18.70
CA ARG A 637 4.24 -46.30 -19.05
C ARG A 637 4.24 -47.83 -19.10
N TRP A 638 3.56 -48.49 -18.16
CA TRP A 638 3.49 -49.95 -18.08
C TRP A 638 2.31 -50.55 -18.87
N GLY A 639 1.36 -49.71 -19.29
CA GLY A 639 0.33 -50.05 -20.27
C GLY A 639 -0.57 -51.18 -19.79
N ALA A 640 -0.42 -52.37 -20.38
CA ALA A 640 -1.25 -53.54 -20.06
C ALA A 640 -0.80 -54.28 -18.78
N LEU A 641 0.37 -53.95 -18.23
CA LEU A 641 0.90 -54.56 -17.01
C LEU A 641 0.49 -53.73 -15.79
N GLU A 642 0.16 -54.41 -14.70
CA GLU A 642 -0.07 -53.76 -13.43
C GLU A 642 1.25 -53.23 -12.85
N THR A 643 1.24 -51.99 -12.40
CA THR A 643 2.33 -51.32 -11.67
C THR A 643 1.80 -50.75 -10.36
N GLY A 644 2.67 -50.18 -9.54
CA GLY A 644 2.29 -49.60 -8.26
C GLY A 644 3.48 -49.03 -7.51
N GLY A 645 3.27 -48.73 -6.23
CA GLY A 645 4.29 -48.16 -5.35
C GLY A 645 3.77 -47.87 -3.95
N ALA A 646 4.63 -47.26 -3.13
CA ALA A 646 4.28 -46.86 -1.78
C ALA A 646 3.83 -45.40 -1.73
N LEU A 647 2.87 -45.12 -0.84
CA LEU A 647 2.27 -43.81 -0.61
C LEU A 647 2.86 -43.17 0.63
N VAL A 648 3.21 -41.89 0.51
CA VAL A 648 3.72 -41.06 1.60
C VAL A 648 2.80 -39.86 1.80
N GLY A 649 2.42 -39.59 3.04
CA GLY A 649 1.42 -38.58 3.34
C GLY A 649 1.21 -38.34 4.83
N ARG A 650 0.09 -37.69 5.17
CA ARG A 650 -0.26 -37.29 6.54
C ARG A 650 -1.67 -37.78 6.89
N ILE A 651 -1.79 -38.39 8.07
CA ILE A 651 -3.07 -38.84 8.64
C ILE A 651 -3.50 -37.86 9.74
N SER A 652 -4.58 -37.12 9.52
CA SER A 652 -5.23 -36.30 10.54
C SER A 652 -6.45 -37.04 11.06
N PHE A 653 -6.35 -37.56 12.29
CA PHE A 653 -7.44 -38.32 12.92
C PHE A 653 -8.57 -37.39 13.33
N GLU A 654 -8.21 -36.26 13.90
CA GLU A 654 -9.11 -35.21 14.34
C GLU A 654 -10.00 -34.69 13.21
N ASN A 655 -9.49 -34.64 11.98
CA ASN A 655 -10.23 -34.18 10.80
C ASN A 655 -10.73 -35.32 9.91
N ARG A 656 -10.52 -36.59 10.30
CA ARG A 656 -10.78 -37.77 9.45
C ARG A 656 -10.28 -37.59 8.01
N THR A 657 -9.08 -37.02 7.87
CA THR A 657 -8.49 -36.67 6.58
C THR A 657 -7.15 -37.37 6.40
N ILE A 658 -6.94 -38.01 5.24
CA ILE A 658 -5.64 -38.56 4.85
C ILE A 658 -5.17 -37.83 3.60
N THR A 659 -4.09 -37.07 3.72
CA THR A 659 -3.49 -36.34 2.61
C THR A 659 -2.31 -37.13 2.05
N ILE A 660 -2.42 -37.54 0.80
CA ILE A 660 -1.40 -38.26 0.04
C ILE A 660 -0.58 -37.23 -0.71
N ALA A 661 0.64 -36.98 -0.22
CA ALA A 661 1.49 -35.88 -0.67
C ALA A 661 2.57 -36.30 -1.65
N GLY A 662 3.01 -37.57 -1.57
CA GLY A 662 4.12 -38.06 -2.37
C GLY A 662 4.12 -39.57 -2.55
N LEU A 663 5.07 -40.03 -3.36
CA LEU A 663 5.29 -41.45 -3.66
C LEU A 663 6.70 -41.88 -3.23
N VAL A 664 6.87 -43.18 -3.05
CA VAL A 664 8.16 -43.87 -3.15
C VAL A 664 8.05 -44.91 -4.25
N ASP A 665 8.97 -44.85 -5.20
CA ASP A 665 8.99 -45.72 -6.37
C ASP A 665 9.02 -47.19 -5.98
N ALA A 666 8.36 -48.01 -6.79
CA ALA A 666 8.41 -49.46 -6.65
C ALA A 666 9.87 -49.96 -6.73
N PRO A 667 10.32 -50.76 -5.75
CA PRO A 667 11.66 -51.34 -5.74
C PRO A 667 12.00 -52.14 -7.00
N PRO A 668 13.29 -52.29 -7.35
CA PRO A 668 13.71 -53.03 -8.56
C PRO A 668 13.27 -54.49 -8.61
N ASP A 669 13.02 -55.13 -7.46
CA ASP A 669 12.52 -56.50 -7.33
C ASP A 669 10.99 -56.60 -7.43
N SER A 670 10.29 -55.51 -7.76
CA SER A 670 8.83 -55.53 -7.95
C SER A 670 8.44 -56.28 -9.22
N ILE A 671 7.44 -57.16 -9.12
CA ILE A 671 6.95 -57.99 -10.23
C ILE A 671 5.69 -57.35 -10.82
N ARG A 672 5.70 -57.16 -12.14
CA ARG A 672 4.59 -56.54 -12.92
C ARG A 672 4.05 -57.54 -13.92
N GLU A 673 2.80 -57.96 -13.74
CA GLU A 673 2.09 -58.91 -14.61
C GLU A 673 0.74 -58.28 -15.05
N ALA A 674 0.07 -58.88 -16.04
CA ALA A 674 -1.17 -58.32 -16.61
C ALA A 674 -2.39 -58.36 -15.67
N ALA A 675 -2.30 -59.07 -14.55
CA ALA A 675 -3.38 -59.24 -13.57
C ALA A 675 -2.84 -59.34 -12.13
N ARG A 676 -1.58 -58.94 -11.91
CA ARG A 676 -0.94 -58.94 -10.60
C ARG A 676 0.23 -57.97 -10.56
N PHE A 677 0.25 -57.14 -9.54
CA PHE A 677 1.44 -56.41 -9.11
C PHE A 677 1.92 -56.92 -7.74
N VAL A 678 3.22 -57.19 -7.61
CA VAL A 678 3.87 -57.50 -6.33
C VAL A 678 4.89 -56.42 -6.03
N LEU A 679 4.64 -55.63 -4.98
CA LEU A 679 5.57 -54.62 -4.51
C LEU A 679 6.83 -55.30 -3.95
N GLY A 680 7.99 -55.00 -4.55
CA GLY A 680 9.28 -55.46 -4.06
C GLY A 680 9.61 -54.87 -2.69
N THR A 681 10.62 -55.43 -2.03
CA THR A 681 11.03 -55.01 -0.68
C THR A 681 12.46 -54.50 -0.62
N ASN A 682 13.25 -54.69 -1.69
CA ASN A 682 14.66 -54.32 -1.71
C ASN A 682 14.84 -52.79 -1.55
N GLY A 683 15.38 -52.37 -0.40
CA GLY A 683 15.58 -50.96 -0.06
C GLY A 683 14.31 -50.18 0.29
N LEU A 684 13.12 -50.78 0.24
CA LEU A 684 11.84 -50.09 0.46
C LEU A 684 11.78 -49.41 1.84
N VAL A 685 12.11 -50.16 2.90
CA VAL A 685 12.09 -49.64 4.27
C VAL A 685 13.06 -48.46 4.43
N GLN A 686 14.24 -48.55 3.83
CA GLN A 686 15.23 -47.48 3.88
C GLN A 686 14.75 -46.23 3.14
N ASN A 687 14.12 -46.41 1.97
CA ASN A 687 13.55 -45.32 1.19
C ASN A 687 12.39 -44.65 1.92
N LEU A 688 11.52 -45.42 2.59
CA LEU A 688 10.43 -44.89 3.42
C LEU A 688 10.94 -44.12 4.64
N ARG A 689 11.96 -44.66 5.35
CA ARG A 689 12.63 -43.94 6.45
C ARG A 689 13.28 -42.66 5.97
N THR A 690 13.90 -42.70 4.79
CA THR A 690 14.51 -41.52 4.17
C THR A 690 13.45 -40.49 3.81
N ALA A 691 12.32 -40.90 3.23
CA ALA A 691 11.19 -40.01 2.91
C ALA A 691 10.63 -39.35 4.18
N ASN A 692 10.44 -40.12 5.26
CA ASN A 692 10.01 -39.57 6.55
C ASN A 692 11.04 -38.57 7.10
N GLY A 693 12.32 -38.95 7.21
CA GLY A 693 13.36 -38.06 7.75
C GLY A 693 13.58 -36.79 6.93
N THR A 694 13.56 -36.90 5.60
CA THR A 694 13.72 -35.75 4.69
C THR A 694 12.47 -34.86 4.60
N SER A 695 11.31 -35.34 5.05
CA SER A 695 10.13 -34.50 5.32
C SER A 695 10.09 -33.95 6.75
N LEU A 696 11.20 -34.01 7.50
CA LEU A 696 11.29 -33.62 8.91
C LEU A 696 10.30 -34.37 9.82
N GLY A 697 9.99 -35.61 9.47
CA GLY A 697 9.05 -36.46 10.19
C GLY A 697 7.57 -36.14 9.94
N TYR A 698 7.25 -35.14 9.11
CA TYR A 698 5.87 -34.72 8.87
C TYR A 698 5.08 -35.72 8.01
N LEU A 699 5.73 -36.30 7.00
CA LEU A 699 5.12 -37.29 6.11
C LEU A 699 5.53 -38.71 6.50
N ALA A 700 4.55 -39.61 6.56
CA ALA A 700 4.74 -41.02 6.92
C ALA A 700 4.32 -41.94 5.77
N PHE A 701 4.72 -43.21 5.85
CA PHE A 701 4.12 -44.26 5.03
C PHE A 701 2.65 -44.43 5.44
N ILE A 702 1.74 -44.34 4.48
CA ILE A 702 0.29 -44.39 4.74
C ILE A 702 -0.41 -45.49 3.95
N GLY A 703 0.31 -46.23 3.10
CA GLY A 703 -0.27 -47.30 2.30
C GLY A 703 0.38 -47.47 0.93
N THR A 704 -0.33 -48.09 0.01
CA THR A 704 0.18 -48.43 -1.32
C THR A 704 -0.80 -48.05 -2.42
N TRP A 705 -0.29 -47.95 -3.64
CA TRP A 705 -1.12 -47.83 -4.83
C TRP A 705 -0.73 -48.87 -5.88
N HIS A 706 -1.68 -49.22 -6.72
CA HIS A 706 -1.46 -50.04 -7.91
C HIS A 706 -2.45 -49.72 -9.03
N SER A 707 -2.19 -50.21 -10.23
CA SER A 707 -3.05 -49.99 -11.41
C SER A 707 -3.84 -51.26 -11.78
N HIS A 708 -5.10 -51.11 -12.19
CA HIS A 708 -5.87 -52.11 -12.92
C HIS A 708 -6.11 -51.63 -14.37
N PRO A 709 -5.24 -51.95 -15.34
CA PRO A 709 -5.34 -51.47 -16.71
C PRO A 709 -6.65 -51.85 -17.42
N LYS A 710 -7.24 -52.99 -17.05
CA LYS A 710 -8.53 -53.46 -17.59
C LYS A 710 -9.74 -52.89 -16.82
N GLY A 711 -9.51 -52.05 -15.82
CA GLY A 711 -10.51 -51.58 -14.87
C GLY A 711 -10.87 -52.63 -13.82
N GLY A 712 -11.72 -52.24 -12.88
CA GLY A 712 -12.14 -53.06 -11.75
C GLY A 712 -12.03 -52.32 -10.42
N ALA A 713 -12.70 -52.84 -9.39
CA ALA A 713 -12.49 -52.42 -8.01
C ALA A 713 -11.33 -53.22 -7.37
N HIS A 714 -11.01 -52.93 -6.11
CA HIS A 714 -10.08 -53.75 -5.32
C HIS A 714 -10.46 -55.23 -5.40
N SER A 715 -9.49 -56.09 -5.71
CA SER A 715 -9.63 -57.54 -5.73
C SER A 715 -9.70 -58.12 -4.31
N GLY A 716 -9.87 -59.45 -4.19
CA GLY A 716 -9.73 -60.13 -2.90
C GLY A 716 -8.28 -60.08 -2.36
N ILE A 717 -7.30 -60.10 -3.26
CA ILE A 717 -5.88 -60.00 -2.91
C ILE A 717 -5.59 -58.60 -2.36
N ASP A 718 -6.08 -57.56 -3.05
CA ASP A 718 -5.85 -56.16 -2.67
C ASP A 718 -6.38 -55.86 -1.25
N ARG A 719 -7.59 -56.37 -0.94
CA ARG A 719 -8.19 -56.21 0.39
C ARG A 719 -7.39 -56.95 1.47
N ASN A 720 -6.88 -58.15 1.18
CA ASN A 720 -6.05 -58.89 2.12
C ASN A 720 -4.71 -58.20 2.35
N THR A 721 -4.09 -57.64 1.29
CA THR A 721 -2.86 -56.85 1.42
C THR A 721 -3.10 -55.58 2.23
N LEU A 722 -4.17 -54.85 1.95
CA LEU A 722 -4.55 -53.66 2.72
C LEU A 722 -4.74 -53.98 4.21
N ARG A 723 -5.43 -55.08 4.51
CA ARG A 723 -5.63 -55.54 5.89
C ARG A 723 -4.32 -55.86 6.60
N GLY A 724 -3.41 -56.58 5.92
CA GLY A 724 -2.08 -56.87 6.48
C GLY A 724 -1.28 -55.59 6.77
N ILE A 725 -1.37 -54.58 5.90
CA ILE A 725 -0.73 -53.28 6.15
C ILE A 725 -1.38 -52.58 7.35
N ALA A 726 -2.71 -52.63 7.48
CA ALA A 726 -3.44 -52.03 8.60
C ALA A 726 -3.13 -52.72 9.95
N GLU A 727 -2.98 -54.05 9.94
CA GLU A 727 -2.49 -54.88 11.05
C GLU A 727 -1.11 -54.43 11.51
N ASP A 728 -0.16 -54.37 10.59
CA ASP A 728 1.22 -53.97 10.85
C ASP A 728 1.33 -52.51 11.31
N ALA A 729 0.41 -51.65 10.86
CA ALA A 729 0.35 -50.24 11.23
C ALA A 729 -0.18 -50.01 12.67
N GLY A 730 -0.57 -51.06 13.40
CA GLY A 730 -0.85 -51.00 14.83
C GLY A 730 -2.01 -50.08 15.21
N GLY A 731 -3.05 -50.02 14.37
CA GLY A 731 -4.24 -49.18 14.58
C GLY A 731 -4.22 -47.83 13.86
N LEU A 732 -3.18 -47.53 13.06
CA LEU A 732 -3.22 -46.43 12.09
C LEU A 732 -3.97 -46.87 10.81
N PRO A 733 -4.80 -46.00 10.20
CA PRO A 733 -5.48 -46.32 8.96
C PRO A 733 -4.48 -46.47 7.82
N ALA A 734 -4.63 -47.55 7.04
CA ALA A 734 -3.87 -47.79 5.83
C ALA A 734 -4.71 -47.49 4.59
N VAL A 735 -4.06 -46.99 3.53
CA VAL A 735 -4.70 -46.63 2.26
C VAL A 735 -4.29 -47.61 1.16
N SER A 736 -5.25 -48.03 0.35
CA SER A 736 -5.00 -48.66 -0.95
C SER A 736 -5.64 -47.86 -2.07
N LEU A 737 -4.82 -47.26 -2.93
CA LEU A 737 -5.26 -46.59 -4.15
C LEU A 737 -5.19 -47.53 -5.35
N VAL A 738 -6.26 -47.54 -6.15
CA VAL A 738 -6.30 -48.26 -7.43
C VAL A 738 -6.50 -47.25 -8.56
N TRP A 739 -5.53 -47.19 -9.46
CA TRP A 739 -5.68 -46.48 -10.72
C TRP A 739 -6.44 -47.34 -11.74
N THR A 740 -7.40 -46.75 -12.43
CA THR A 740 -8.12 -47.37 -13.55
C THR A 740 -8.19 -46.40 -14.72
N PRO A 741 -8.48 -46.85 -15.96
CA PRO A 741 -8.74 -45.95 -17.09
C PRO A 741 -9.88 -44.95 -16.84
N THR A 742 -10.78 -45.24 -15.89
CA THR A 742 -11.92 -44.39 -15.53
C THR A 742 -11.65 -43.45 -14.35
N GLY A 743 -10.47 -43.53 -13.72
CA GLY A 743 -10.09 -42.70 -12.56
C GLY A 743 -9.54 -43.51 -11.38
N LEU A 744 -9.23 -42.80 -10.29
CA LEU A 744 -8.72 -43.37 -9.05
C LEU A 744 -9.85 -43.89 -8.16
N ARG A 745 -9.61 -45.02 -7.52
CA ARG A 745 -10.46 -45.60 -6.46
C ARG A 745 -9.63 -45.76 -5.20
N CYS A 746 -10.27 -45.63 -4.04
CA CYS A 746 -9.58 -45.73 -2.76
C CYS A 746 -10.34 -46.67 -1.82
N ALA A 747 -9.58 -47.45 -1.05
CA ALA A 747 -10.07 -48.20 0.10
C ALA A 747 -9.21 -47.84 1.32
N VAL A 748 -9.82 -47.87 2.51
CA VAL A 748 -9.15 -47.62 3.78
C VAL A 748 -9.49 -48.77 4.73
N ASP A 749 -8.49 -49.27 5.45
CA ASP A 749 -8.69 -50.29 6.48
C ASP A 749 -7.91 -49.92 7.74
N ARG A 750 -8.39 -50.38 8.90
CA ARG A 750 -7.79 -50.15 10.23
C ARG A 750 -8.08 -51.36 11.12
N TRP A 751 -7.04 -51.87 11.78
CA TRP A 751 -7.13 -53.02 12.68
C TRP A 751 -7.83 -52.72 14.00
#